data_AF-A0A9P6JSG5-F1
#
_entry.id   AF-A0A9P6JSG5-F1
#
_cell.length_a   1.000
_cell.length_b   1.000
_cell.length_c   1.000
_cell.angle_alpha   90.00
_cell.angle_beta   90.00
_cell.angle_gamma   90.00
#
_symmetry.space_group_name_H-M   'P 1'
#
loop_
_entity.id
_entity.type
_entity.pdbx_description
1 polymer ?
#
loop_
_entity_poly.entity_id
_entity_poly.type
_entity_poly.pdbx_seq_one_letter_code
_entity_poly.pdbx_strand_id
1 'polypeptide(L)'
;MFSKHHGAVLADLSTDLAEEEDWKVGSLRTFNFPLNITALAVEPIAGILGIGTAIGDIYLFGGACVESKISLPEPVAVSFLQISSSTYFVLCLDDKNCLYVYNLLEFGRPKLVTSARFDPTNSITLSPSHTHAFLALQNGEIRTYDMTCLRKSPYTMPNMWKLYEEELNASGVPPLEQPTPQNTVDTVIHPRDLNLLFVAYAGGVVLTNLTDQSTVRVYDLILPPGAPGGAGYVMEDVLTPRRMMVTSISVHPSGHFFAVGYADGSFAFWAVEDDDKPLTVRTIGGADVHLVDSNELEIHLDQNGSPQKSIPAREPIFKLSWSGFTNSSDPRGGETILTVLGGLDIGKPPGVNIFALPPFNPQEPPTTPPSNKLHPVFRQAMVKAVTPNKTYFYQTRGIVQDYLVMPKNSPHFGGTFDPQAMLLIVDVEGTRTTTAFEMPPPGFVAVKIPEPAQPESKTGLDEPPNEPSSPTSMKSPLPPTPLPKSPRHLVQSQPPKELQMPFIIANGHAGVLGGCLFTLENDVYDNFVAENNTGSLALQLRGGKAFPDSSRSNELKMSKYLPRRILMAYNQDLSIRFFDLSTTLLIPTGNAPYQCAWPNPVPSMSIELELLYDDTIFQESLRNSLDSLSIASVQVAIDALEVAVVFDSGEVLIYHETPAHSEVSAPPRAHENTEFIFLDHIRLPDPASKIEPYFIFDAEKGPVEAYSLSDVGFLAISYRRGFMAIVDMRGPRVIFNHESDSKQRKHLSGIHVSTSPTRGEPDIVKSLKWTVCAIEKDPQLRVRLLALRQSGDGEIYTLVGSGTPAAWNVQKEAIPFRGFVEPLTDGTFVLDIRKGFSLKATPSRFAAALRNDKVSTEAPACILVSVGTKGARVAASVNGEKLAKTEWGSKAGNAITSQVVSHSGAQALVIQTEKSGVLIYSLPYLEHITNIKLLHPSPLSLSIDEGGDFIAWRPPGPNARGGHSPHVLVGGLTYGTFFDVRRAYPLPDIDFASTRMAVPSQPLPVSLGPATLLQAGINFGSWLGLGGNKTGAQIDDLLGGPDRPMPEKIAAEKARAAAEDEGESAGGQSSISGFAAGAAAMQTNVYSRLTGALNERGQMLNDLEERFQNLEQGSKDMVSQARRLAAQQSAKSWFGF
;
A
#
# COMPACT_ATOMS: atom_id res chain seq x y z
N MET A 1 50.52 14.59 38.71
CA MET A 1 50.16 15.44 39.86
C MET A 1 48.66 15.39 40.03
N PHE A 2 48.19 14.72 41.08
CA PHE A 2 46.77 14.50 41.35
C PHE A 2 46.17 15.76 41.98
N SER A 3 45.34 16.51 41.22
CA SER A 3 44.43 17.48 41.81
C SER A 3 43.25 16.73 42.42
N LYS A 4 43.22 16.66 43.75
CA LYS A 4 42.05 16.22 44.52
C LYS A 4 40.96 17.30 44.41
N HIS A 5 40.03 17.16 43.48
CA HIS A 5 38.79 17.94 43.52
C HIS A 5 37.79 17.26 44.46
N HIS A 6 37.48 17.93 45.57
CA HIS A 6 36.36 17.61 46.45
C HIS A 6 35.04 18.00 45.76
N GLY A 7 34.63 17.24 44.75
CA GLY A 7 33.28 17.33 44.17
C GLY A 7 32.36 16.38 44.91
N ALA A 8 31.17 16.84 45.31
CA ALA A 8 30.13 15.96 45.83
C ALA A 8 29.90 14.79 44.85
N VAL A 9 29.97 13.55 45.33
CA VAL A 9 29.66 12.36 44.53
C VAL A 9 28.20 12.47 44.10
N LEU A 10 27.96 12.67 42.80
CA LEU A 10 26.61 12.68 42.24
C LEU A 10 25.99 11.29 42.31
N ALA A 11 24.67 11.21 42.32
CA ALA A 11 24.00 9.93 42.19
C ALA A 11 24.27 9.36 40.79
N ASP A 12 24.62 8.08 40.72
CA ASP A 12 24.64 7.35 39.46
C ASP A 12 23.19 7.17 38.98
N LEU A 13 22.89 7.62 37.76
CA LEU A 13 21.56 7.50 37.18
C LEU A 13 21.35 6.12 36.56
N SER A 14 22.40 5.31 36.40
CA SER A 14 22.38 4.01 35.73
C SER A 14 22.36 2.82 36.67
N THR A 15 22.10 3.01 37.97
CA THR A 15 22.27 1.95 38.99
C THR A 15 21.48 0.67 38.68
N ASP A 16 20.25 0.79 38.16
CA ASP A 16 19.41 -0.38 37.80
C ASP A 16 19.62 -0.87 36.36
N LEU A 17 20.62 -0.33 35.65
CA LEU A 17 20.99 -0.68 34.27
C LEU A 17 22.49 -0.96 34.13
N ALA A 18 23.19 -1.16 35.24
CA ALA A 18 24.64 -1.25 35.31
C ALA A 18 25.18 -2.62 34.86
N GLU A 19 24.35 -3.66 34.87
CA GLU A 19 24.75 -5.02 34.52
C GLU A 19 24.32 -5.39 33.10
N GLU A 20 25.09 -6.25 32.43
CA GLU A 20 24.75 -6.70 31.07
C GLU A 20 23.40 -7.45 31.02
N GLU A 21 23.02 -8.12 32.11
CA GLU A 21 21.77 -8.89 32.22
C GLU A 21 20.51 -8.02 32.23
N ASP A 22 20.64 -6.72 32.53
CA ASP A 22 19.55 -5.74 32.52
C ASP A 22 19.12 -5.40 31.08
N TRP A 23 20.00 -5.64 30.10
CA TRP A 23 19.83 -5.31 28.69
C TRP A 23 19.38 -6.51 27.88
N LYS A 24 18.08 -6.79 27.91
CA LYS A 24 17.47 -7.90 27.15
C LYS A 24 16.97 -7.42 25.81
N VAL A 25 17.77 -7.54 24.77
CA VAL A 25 17.39 -7.07 23.44
C VAL A 25 16.48 -8.06 22.73
N GLY A 26 15.34 -7.57 22.25
CA GLY A 26 14.32 -8.38 21.56
C GLY A 26 13.85 -7.76 20.26
N SER A 27 13.45 -8.62 19.32
CA SER A 27 12.74 -8.23 18.08
C SER A 27 11.27 -8.58 18.26
N LEU A 28 10.42 -7.55 18.41
CA LEU A 28 9.02 -7.72 18.79
C LEU A 28 8.13 -8.05 17.59
N ARG A 29 8.23 -7.27 16.49
CA ARG A 29 7.60 -7.60 15.20
C ARG A 29 8.42 -7.07 14.03
N THR A 30 8.40 -7.80 12.93
CA THR A 30 9.08 -7.44 11.69
C THR A 30 8.06 -7.29 10.57
N PHE A 31 8.14 -6.18 9.84
CA PHE A 31 7.27 -5.86 8.71
C PHE A 31 8.10 -5.77 7.44
N ASN A 32 7.69 -6.49 6.39
CA ASN A 32 8.33 -6.44 5.08
C ASN A 32 7.45 -5.64 4.15
N PHE A 33 8.02 -4.64 3.47
CA PHE A 33 7.28 -3.88 2.48
C PHE A 33 7.36 -4.64 1.15
N PRO A 34 6.22 -5.11 0.60
CA PRO A 34 6.22 -5.84 -0.65
C PRO A 34 6.63 -4.90 -1.79
N LEU A 35 7.76 -5.21 -2.42
CA LEU A 35 8.27 -4.54 -3.62
C LEU A 35 8.26 -5.54 -4.77
N ASN A 36 8.32 -5.03 -6.00
CA ASN A 36 8.26 -5.82 -7.23
C ASN A 36 7.01 -6.72 -7.26
N ILE A 37 5.86 -6.09 -7.02
CA ILE A 37 4.55 -6.73 -7.10
C ILE A 37 4.28 -7.13 -8.55
N THR A 38 3.82 -8.36 -8.76
CA THR A 38 3.59 -8.96 -10.08
C THR A 38 2.16 -9.40 -10.32
N ALA A 39 1.39 -9.70 -9.27
CA ALA A 39 0.02 -10.19 -9.40
C ALA A 39 -0.89 -9.65 -8.28
N LEU A 40 -2.15 -9.44 -8.60
CA LEU A 40 -3.21 -9.04 -7.65
C LEU A 40 -4.37 -10.04 -7.74
N ALA A 41 -5.02 -10.33 -6.62
CA ALA A 41 -6.20 -11.18 -6.55
C ALA A 41 -7.18 -10.67 -5.49
N VAL A 42 -8.47 -10.93 -5.68
CA VAL A 42 -9.49 -10.62 -4.68
C VAL A 42 -10.48 -11.76 -4.54
N GLU A 43 -10.88 -12.05 -3.30
CA GLU A 43 -12.11 -12.78 -3.02
C GLU A 43 -13.21 -11.75 -2.71
N PRO A 44 -14.12 -11.49 -3.65
CA PRO A 44 -15.01 -10.33 -3.62
C PRO A 44 -16.13 -10.42 -2.60
N ILE A 45 -16.48 -11.61 -2.11
CA ILE A 45 -17.59 -11.76 -1.16
C ILE A 45 -17.11 -11.45 0.28
N ALA A 46 -16.02 -12.07 0.70
CA ALA A 46 -15.44 -11.84 2.01
C ALA A 46 -14.62 -10.55 2.07
N GLY A 47 -14.12 -10.06 0.93
CA GLY A 47 -13.23 -8.91 0.88
C GLY A 47 -11.82 -9.26 1.36
N ILE A 48 -11.25 -10.33 0.78
CA ILE A 48 -9.85 -10.73 0.98
C ILE A 48 -9.04 -10.25 -0.23
N LEU A 49 -7.91 -9.58 0.01
CA LEU A 49 -6.96 -9.13 -1.01
C LEU A 49 -5.72 -10.02 -0.99
N GLY A 50 -5.31 -10.50 -2.15
CA GLY A 50 -4.06 -11.23 -2.37
C GLY A 50 -3.08 -10.45 -3.25
N ILE A 51 -1.80 -10.47 -2.90
CA ILE A 51 -0.72 -9.81 -3.66
C ILE A 51 0.45 -10.78 -3.84
N GLY A 52 0.86 -11.00 -5.09
CA GLY A 52 2.03 -11.80 -5.46
C GLY A 52 3.23 -10.92 -5.80
N THR A 53 4.44 -11.41 -5.53
CA THR A 53 5.70 -10.69 -5.77
C THR A 53 6.63 -11.47 -6.69
N ALA A 54 7.61 -10.76 -7.26
CA ALA A 54 8.65 -11.33 -8.13
C ALA A 54 9.59 -12.33 -7.42
N ILE A 55 9.56 -12.39 -6.08
CA ILE A 55 10.38 -13.31 -5.28
C ILE A 55 9.61 -14.52 -4.75
N GLY A 56 8.36 -14.72 -5.19
CA GLY A 56 7.53 -15.85 -4.76
C GLY A 56 6.90 -15.69 -3.39
N ASP A 57 6.78 -14.46 -2.89
CA ASP A 57 5.96 -14.19 -1.70
C ASP A 57 4.54 -13.78 -2.12
N ILE A 58 3.54 -14.36 -1.44
CA ILE A 58 2.12 -14.03 -1.54
C ILE A 58 1.67 -13.44 -0.20
N TYR A 59 1.10 -12.24 -0.23
CA TYR A 59 0.54 -11.56 0.93
C TYR A 59 -0.98 -11.57 0.84
N LEU A 60 -1.65 -11.94 1.93
CA LEU A 60 -3.09 -11.95 2.07
C LEU A 60 -3.53 -10.93 3.12
N PHE A 61 -4.52 -10.12 2.80
CA PHE A 61 -5.06 -9.06 3.64
C PHE A 61 -6.57 -9.18 3.75
N GLY A 62 -7.10 -8.81 4.91
CA GLY A 62 -8.53 -8.84 5.19
C GLY A 62 -8.92 -7.77 6.20
N GLY A 63 -9.81 -8.12 7.14
CA GLY A 63 -10.24 -7.24 8.22
C GLY A 63 -9.12 -6.87 9.20
N ALA A 64 -9.50 -6.31 10.35
CA ALA A 64 -8.59 -5.86 11.39
C ALA A 64 -7.53 -6.92 11.76
N CYS A 65 -6.25 -6.57 11.63
CA CYS A 65 -5.09 -7.43 11.87
C CYS A 65 -5.03 -8.75 11.05
N VAL A 66 -5.87 -8.92 10.02
CA VAL A 66 -5.81 -10.08 9.11
C VAL A 66 -4.73 -9.82 8.07
N GLU A 67 -3.53 -10.33 8.34
CA GLU A 67 -2.36 -10.24 7.47
C GLU A 67 -1.60 -11.57 7.51
N SER A 68 -1.46 -12.23 6.35
CA SER A 68 -0.70 -13.49 6.25
C SER A 68 0.27 -13.44 5.08
N LYS A 69 1.50 -13.90 5.31
CA LYS A 69 2.51 -14.11 4.28
C LYS A 69 2.69 -15.60 4.01
N ILE A 70 2.63 -15.97 2.74
CA ILE A 70 2.93 -17.30 2.20
C ILE A 70 4.16 -17.15 1.30
N SER A 71 5.17 -18.01 1.47
CA SER A 71 6.30 -18.06 0.55
C SER A 71 6.19 -19.34 -0.28
N LEU A 72 6.37 -19.22 -1.59
CA LEU A 72 6.43 -20.36 -2.49
C LEU A 72 7.62 -21.27 -2.12
N PRO A 73 7.53 -22.59 -2.39
CA PRO A 73 8.63 -23.52 -2.13
C PRO A 73 9.94 -23.14 -2.84
N GLU A 74 9.82 -22.53 -4.02
CA GLU A 74 10.93 -21.91 -4.74
C GLU A 74 10.69 -20.40 -4.87
N PRO A 75 11.72 -19.54 -4.72
CA PRO A 75 11.58 -18.08 -4.82
C PRO A 75 11.48 -17.63 -6.28
N VAL A 76 10.40 -18.04 -6.95
CA VAL A 76 10.08 -17.75 -8.34
C VAL A 76 8.94 -16.73 -8.38
N ALA A 77 8.97 -15.81 -9.35
CA ALA A 77 7.92 -14.80 -9.49
C ALA A 77 6.54 -15.43 -9.64
N VAL A 78 5.56 -14.81 -8.98
CA VAL A 78 4.15 -15.14 -9.13
C VAL A 78 3.64 -14.53 -10.43
N SER A 79 3.27 -15.38 -11.40
CA SER A 79 2.76 -14.93 -12.71
C SER A 79 1.25 -14.69 -12.67
N PHE A 80 0.49 -15.60 -12.05
CA PHE A 80 -0.96 -15.47 -11.87
C PHE A 80 -1.35 -15.78 -10.43
N LEU A 81 -2.27 -14.98 -9.90
CA LEU A 81 -2.84 -15.18 -8.57
C LEU A 81 -4.36 -15.01 -8.65
N GLN A 82 -5.12 -15.98 -8.14
CA GLN A 82 -6.57 -15.90 -8.04
C GLN A 82 -7.06 -16.55 -6.74
N ILE A 83 -8.17 -16.07 -6.19
CA ILE A 83 -8.82 -16.65 -5.01
C ILE A 83 -10.20 -17.14 -5.43
N SER A 84 -10.44 -18.44 -5.28
CA SER A 84 -11.70 -19.06 -5.68
C SER A 84 -12.80 -18.79 -4.66
N SER A 85 -13.88 -18.10 -5.04
CA SER A 85 -15.05 -17.92 -4.17
C SER A 85 -15.80 -19.23 -3.90
N SER A 86 -15.73 -20.21 -4.80
CA SER A 86 -16.45 -21.49 -4.67
C SER A 86 -15.76 -22.45 -3.69
N THR A 87 -14.44 -22.62 -3.81
CA THR A 87 -13.64 -23.56 -2.99
C THR A 87 -12.89 -22.90 -1.83
N TYR A 88 -12.74 -21.57 -1.86
CA TYR A 88 -11.94 -20.81 -0.89
C TYR A 88 -10.45 -21.19 -0.90
N PHE A 89 -9.93 -21.51 -2.09
CA PHE A 89 -8.51 -21.78 -2.33
C PHE A 89 -7.83 -20.59 -2.99
N VAL A 90 -6.58 -20.36 -2.61
CA VAL A 90 -5.66 -19.47 -3.33
C VAL A 90 -4.92 -20.30 -4.37
N LEU A 91 -5.02 -19.89 -5.63
CA LEU A 91 -4.31 -20.50 -6.75
C LEU A 91 -3.21 -19.54 -7.20
N CYS A 92 -1.98 -20.04 -7.24
CA CYS A 92 -0.82 -19.30 -7.70
C CYS A 92 -0.13 -20.08 -8.80
N LEU A 93 0.03 -19.50 -10.00
CA LEU A 93 0.94 -20.01 -11.02
C LEU A 93 2.24 -19.20 -10.94
N ASP A 94 3.38 -19.88 -10.96
CA ASP A 94 4.69 -19.23 -11.02
C ASP A 94 5.21 -19.10 -12.47
N ASP A 95 6.30 -18.37 -12.68
CA ASP A 95 6.96 -18.22 -14.00
C ASP A 95 7.49 -19.54 -14.59
N LYS A 96 7.58 -20.62 -13.79
CA LYS A 96 7.96 -21.96 -14.25
C LYS A 96 6.75 -22.82 -14.62
N ASN A 97 5.54 -22.23 -14.64
CA ASN A 97 4.26 -22.87 -14.90
C ASN A 97 3.91 -23.97 -13.86
N CYS A 98 4.32 -23.78 -12.60
CA CYS A 98 3.90 -24.61 -11.49
C CYS A 98 2.71 -23.96 -10.77
N LEU A 99 1.57 -24.66 -10.75
CA LEU A 99 0.36 -24.25 -10.04
C LEU A 99 0.46 -24.72 -8.59
N TYR A 100 0.36 -23.81 -7.63
CA TYR A 100 0.27 -24.08 -6.20
C TYR A 100 -1.14 -23.76 -5.70
N VAL A 101 -1.68 -24.63 -4.85
CA VAL A 101 -3.02 -24.48 -4.25
C VAL A 101 -2.90 -24.41 -2.74
N TYR A 102 -3.41 -23.33 -2.15
CA TYR A 102 -3.42 -23.11 -0.69
C TYR A 102 -4.86 -23.04 -0.16
N ASN A 103 -5.09 -23.64 1.01
CA ASN A 103 -6.42 -23.69 1.63
C ASN A 103 -6.64 -22.56 2.63
N LEU A 104 -7.71 -21.77 2.46
CA LEU A 104 -8.12 -20.72 3.41
C LEU A 104 -9.17 -21.19 4.43
N LEU A 105 -9.66 -22.42 4.33
CA LEU A 105 -10.65 -22.98 5.28
C LEU A 105 -10.04 -23.44 6.60
N GLU A 106 -8.72 -23.65 6.64
CA GLU A 106 -8.02 -24.02 7.87
C GLU A 106 -7.77 -22.80 8.75
N PHE A 107 -8.01 -22.95 10.05
CA PHE A 107 -7.64 -21.94 11.03
C PHE A 107 -6.11 -21.82 11.13
N GLY A 108 -5.60 -20.59 11.11
CA GLY A 108 -4.19 -20.25 11.17
C GLY A 108 -3.67 -19.78 9.81
N ARG A 109 -2.39 -20.07 9.54
CA ARG A 109 -1.78 -19.68 8.26
C ARG A 109 -2.16 -20.67 7.16
N PRO A 110 -2.45 -20.20 5.93
CA PRO A 110 -2.77 -21.08 4.81
C PRO A 110 -1.62 -22.03 4.51
N LYS A 111 -1.94 -23.31 4.36
CA LYS A 111 -0.97 -24.35 4.04
C LYS A 111 -1.06 -24.74 2.58
N LEU A 112 0.08 -25.15 2.02
CA LEU A 112 0.13 -25.73 0.69
C LEU A 112 -0.58 -27.08 0.71
N VAL A 113 -1.59 -27.23 -0.16
CA VAL A 113 -2.37 -28.46 -0.30
C VAL A 113 -1.73 -29.37 -1.34
N THR A 114 -1.43 -28.80 -2.51
CA THR A 114 -0.89 -29.54 -3.65
C THR A 114 -0.20 -28.59 -4.63
N SER A 115 0.60 -29.17 -5.53
CA SER A 115 1.16 -28.47 -6.67
C SER A 115 1.07 -29.31 -7.94
N ALA A 116 0.93 -28.64 -9.09
CA ALA A 116 0.83 -29.29 -10.39
C ALA A 116 1.51 -28.45 -11.47
N ARG A 117 2.43 -29.05 -12.24
CA ARG A 117 3.13 -28.36 -13.34
C ARG A 117 2.34 -28.43 -14.63
N PHE A 118 2.23 -27.33 -15.35
CA PHE A 118 1.59 -27.23 -16.67
C PHE A 118 2.61 -26.80 -17.74
N ASP A 119 2.18 -26.84 -19.00
CA ASP A 119 2.90 -26.22 -20.11
C ASP A 119 2.76 -24.69 -20.03
N PRO A 120 3.56 -23.91 -20.79
CA PRO A 120 3.47 -22.45 -20.79
C PRO A 120 2.03 -21.95 -20.89
N THR A 121 1.58 -21.24 -19.87
CA THR A 121 0.18 -20.81 -19.70
C THR A 121 0.09 -19.29 -19.80
N ASN A 122 -0.85 -18.80 -20.61
CA ASN A 122 -1.05 -17.38 -20.87
C ASN A 122 -2.20 -16.77 -20.06
N SER A 123 -3.19 -17.56 -19.64
CA SER A 123 -4.25 -17.10 -18.74
C SER A 123 -4.84 -18.23 -17.88
N ILE A 124 -5.42 -17.84 -16.74
CA ILE A 124 -6.18 -18.72 -15.86
C ILE A 124 -7.55 -18.09 -15.60
N THR A 125 -8.61 -18.90 -15.74
CA THR A 125 -9.99 -18.45 -15.52
C THR A 125 -10.70 -19.34 -14.52
N LEU A 126 -11.25 -18.71 -13.48
CA LEU A 126 -12.07 -19.34 -12.46
C LEU A 126 -13.54 -18.95 -12.60
N SER A 127 -14.41 -19.76 -12.01
CA SER A 127 -15.85 -19.50 -11.92
C SER A 127 -16.30 -19.52 -10.46
N PRO A 128 -17.19 -18.60 -10.05
CA PRO A 128 -17.88 -18.72 -8.77
C PRO A 128 -18.89 -19.88 -8.76
N SER A 129 -19.30 -20.38 -9.92
CA SER A 129 -20.41 -21.32 -10.05
C SER A 129 -19.98 -22.78 -10.22
N HIS A 130 -18.73 -23.04 -10.56
CA HIS A 130 -18.17 -24.39 -10.68
C HIS A 130 -16.75 -24.43 -10.09
N THR A 131 -16.18 -25.63 -9.97
CA THR A 131 -14.95 -25.87 -9.20
C THR A 131 -13.72 -26.22 -10.05
N HIS A 132 -13.86 -26.20 -11.37
CA HIS A 132 -12.74 -26.29 -12.29
C HIS A 132 -12.11 -24.93 -12.63
N ALA A 133 -10.79 -24.91 -12.75
CA ALA A 133 -10.01 -23.82 -13.34
C ALA A 133 -9.71 -24.13 -14.81
N PHE A 134 -9.86 -23.15 -15.69
CA PHE A 134 -9.38 -23.21 -17.08
C PHE A 134 -7.99 -22.63 -17.16
N LEU A 135 -7.07 -23.32 -17.86
CA LEU A 135 -5.70 -22.87 -18.12
C LEU A 135 -5.53 -22.79 -19.65
N ALA A 136 -5.33 -21.58 -20.16
CA ALA A 136 -5.11 -21.34 -21.58
C ALA A 136 -3.62 -21.41 -21.91
N LEU A 137 -3.22 -22.44 -22.65
CA LEU A 137 -1.82 -22.73 -22.93
C LEU A 137 -1.32 -21.96 -24.16
N GLN A 138 -0.04 -21.62 -24.19
CA GLN A 138 0.59 -20.87 -25.29
C GLN A 138 0.46 -21.57 -26.66
N ASN A 139 0.29 -22.89 -26.70
CA ASN A 139 0.03 -23.65 -27.94
C ASN A 139 -1.42 -23.51 -28.47
N GLY A 140 -2.27 -22.79 -27.74
CA GLY A 140 -3.69 -22.55 -28.03
C GLY A 140 -4.66 -23.59 -27.47
N GLU A 141 -4.18 -24.57 -26.71
CA GLU A 141 -5.00 -25.61 -26.07
C GLU A 141 -5.53 -25.11 -24.71
N ILE A 142 -6.74 -25.53 -24.34
CA ILE A 142 -7.30 -25.26 -23.01
C ILE A 142 -7.28 -26.53 -22.17
N ARG A 143 -6.56 -26.48 -21.04
CA ARG A 143 -6.55 -27.53 -20.00
C ARG A 143 -7.44 -27.14 -18.84
N THR A 144 -7.88 -28.13 -18.08
CA THR A 144 -8.69 -27.89 -16.88
C THR A 144 -8.10 -28.56 -15.64
N TYR A 145 -8.30 -27.93 -14.48
CA TYR A 145 -7.86 -28.44 -13.18
C TYR A 145 -9.03 -28.46 -12.21
N ASP A 146 -9.35 -29.63 -11.67
CA ASP A 146 -10.40 -29.80 -10.65
C ASP A 146 -9.86 -29.39 -9.29
N MET A 147 -10.33 -28.25 -8.77
CA MET A 147 -9.89 -27.75 -7.46
C MET A 147 -10.43 -28.61 -6.30
N THR A 148 -11.57 -29.29 -6.47
CA THR A 148 -12.13 -30.15 -5.41
C THR A 148 -11.45 -31.51 -5.34
N CYS A 149 -11.11 -32.08 -6.49
CA CYS A 149 -10.40 -33.35 -6.57
C CYS A 149 -8.86 -33.18 -6.59
N LEU A 150 -8.37 -31.93 -6.58
CA LEU A 150 -6.96 -31.56 -6.54
C LEU A 150 -6.13 -32.22 -7.66
N ARG A 151 -6.70 -32.33 -8.86
CA ARG A 151 -6.10 -33.06 -10.00
C ARG A 151 -6.31 -32.35 -11.33
N LYS A 152 -5.44 -32.63 -12.30
CA LYS A 152 -5.69 -32.28 -13.70
C LYS A 152 -6.89 -33.06 -14.22
N SER A 153 -7.83 -32.37 -14.84
CA SER A 153 -9.03 -32.99 -15.38
C SER A 153 -8.75 -33.60 -16.76
N PRO A 154 -9.50 -34.66 -17.14
CA PRO A 154 -9.33 -35.29 -18.45
C PRO A 154 -9.82 -34.39 -19.60
N TYR A 155 -10.74 -33.47 -19.33
CA TYR A 155 -11.26 -32.54 -20.33
C TYR A 155 -10.16 -31.62 -20.86
N THR A 156 -10.01 -31.63 -22.18
CA THR A 156 -9.04 -30.83 -22.93
C THR A 156 -9.74 -30.29 -24.18
N MET A 157 -9.51 -29.01 -24.49
CA MET A 157 -10.03 -28.38 -25.70
C MET A 157 -8.87 -28.08 -26.66
N PRO A 158 -8.92 -28.54 -27.91
CA PRO A 158 -7.86 -28.28 -28.88
C PRO A 158 -7.82 -26.80 -29.28
N ASN A 159 -6.79 -26.43 -30.03
CA ASN A 159 -6.68 -25.08 -30.60
C ASN A 159 -7.77 -24.86 -31.66
N MET A 160 -8.87 -24.23 -31.25
CA MET A 160 -10.05 -24.02 -32.09
C MET A 160 -9.78 -23.02 -33.23
N TRP A 161 -8.87 -22.06 -33.02
CA TRP A 161 -8.48 -21.11 -34.05
C TRP A 161 -7.73 -21.78 -35.20
N LYS A 162 -6.79 -22.67 -34.85
CA LYS A 162 -6.07 -23.46 -35.85
C LYS A 162 -7.02 -24.32 -36.69
N LEU A 163 -7.99 -24.97 -36.07
CA LEU A 163 -8.99 -25.77 -36.78
C LEU A 163 -9.84 -24.91 -37.73
N TYR A 164 -10.20 -23.69 -37.31
CA TYR A 164 -10.90 -22.73 -38.18
C TYR A 164 -10.04 -22.28 -39.37
N GLU A 165 -8.76 -21.97 -39.16
CA GLU A 165 -7.85 -21.60 -40.26
C GLU A 165 -7.67 -22.76 -41.26
N GLU A 166 -7.57 -24.00 -40.77
CA GLU A 166 -7.50 -25.21 -41.61
C GLU A 166 -8.78 -25.39 -42.44
N GLU A 167 -9.96 -25.13 -41.86
CA GLU A 167 -11.25 -25.18 -42.55
C GLU A 167 -11.37 -24.08 -43.63
N LEU A 168 -10.97 -22.84 -43.31
CA LEU A 168 -10.92 -21.74 -44.27
C LEU A 168 -10.01 -22.07 -45.46
N ASN A 169 -8.81 -22.58 -45.18
CA ASN A 169 -7.87 -22.99 -46.22
C ASN A 169 -8.44 -24.13 -47.08
N ALA A 170 -9.13 -25.09 -46.47
CA ALA A 170 -9.81 -26.17 -47.20
C ALA A 170 -10.98 -25.65 -48.06
N SER A 171 -11.64 -24.57 -47.65
CA SER A 171 -12.73 -23.92 -48.40
C SER A 171 -12.25 -23.08 -49.59
N GLY A 172 -10.93 -22.92 -49.77
CA GLY A 172 -10.33 -22.20 -50.90
C GLY A 172 -10.24 -20.69 -50.71
N VAL A 173 -10.45 -20.18 -49.49
CA VAL A 173 -10.19 -18.77 -49.16
C VAL A 173 -8.68 -18.56 -49.07
N PRO A 174 -8.07 -17.64 -49.85
CA PRO A 174 -6.64 -17.41 -49.81
C PRO A 174 -6.23 -16.86 -48.44
N PRO A 175 -5.13 -17.37 -47.83
CA PRO A 175 -4.63 -16.83 -46.57
C PRO A 175 -4.15 -15.39 -46.76
N LEU A 176 -4.35 -14.57 -45.73
CA LEU A 176 -3.74 -13.23 -45.68
C LEU A 176 -2.20 -13.36 -45.67
N GLU A 177 -1.50 -12.39 -46.23
CA GLU A 177 -0.04 -12.45 -46.41
C GLU A 177 0.75 -12.53 -45.08
N GLN A 178 0.14 -12.14 -43.96
CA GLN A 178 0.75 -12.16 -42.63
C GLN A 178 0.20 -13.32 -41.78
N PRO A 179 1.02 -14.33 -41.41
CA PRO A 179 0.59 -15.39 -40.52
C PRO A 179 0.37 -14.86 -39.10
N THR A 180 -0.83 -15.06 -38.56
CA THR A 180 -1.14 -14.69 -37.17
C THR A 180 -0.64 -15.77 -36.19
N PRO A 181 -0.07 -15.37 -35.03
CA PRO A 181 0.24 -16.30 -33.96
C PRO A 181 -1.00 -17.09 -33.53
N GLN A 182 -0.85 -18.38 -33.26
CA GLN A 182 -1.95 -19.27 -32.86
C GLN A 182 -2.09 -19.42 -31.33
N ASN A 183 -1.37 -18.61 -30.55
CA ASN A 183 -1.40 -18.67 -29.10
C ASN A 183 -2.71 -18.13 -28.55
N THR A 184 -3.20 -18.72 -27.46
CA THR A 184 -4.29 -18.13 -26.68
C THR A 184 -3.79 -16.87 -25.98
N VAL A 185 -4.68 -15.90 -25.87
CA VAL A 185 -4.47 -14.64 -25.16
C VAL A 185 -5.22 -14.68 -23.84
N ASP A 186 -6.51 -15.00 -23.87
CA ASP A 186 -7.36 -15.01 -22.68
C ASP A 186 -8.60 -15.92 -22.85
N THR A 187 -9.27 -16.25 -21.75
CA THR A 187 -10.51 -17.02 -21.73
C THR A 187 -11.53 -16.39 -20.80
N VAL A 188 -12.77 -16.20 -21.29
CA VAL A 188 -13.86 -15.59 -20.52
C VAL A 188 -15.09 -16.47 -20.59
N ILE A 189 -15.58 -16.91 -19.43
CA ILE A 189 -16.83 -17.66 -19.32
C ILE A 189 -17.99 -16.71 -19.63
N HIS A 190 -18.95 -17.14 -20.45
CA HIS A 190 -20.12 -16.31 -20.74
C HIS A 190 -20.89 -16.00 -19.44
N PRO A 191 -21.19 -14.71 -19.15
CA PRO A 191 -21.63 -14.28 -17.83
C PRO A 191 -22.96 -14.86 -17.37
N ARG A 192 -23.75 -15.44 -18.28
CA ARG A 192 -25.11 -15.97 -18.04
C ARG A 192 -25.34 -17.39 -18.54
N ASP A 193 -24.35 -18.00 -19.19
CA ASP A 193 -24.46 -19.35 -19.73
C ASP A 193 -23.13 -20.06 -19.50
N LEU A 194 -23.11 -20.99 -18.54
CA LEU A 194 -21.89 -21.67 -18.15
C LEU A 194 -21.39 -22.68 -19.20
N ASN A 195 -22.20 -23.03 -20.20
CA ASN A 195 -21.80 -23.94 -21.27
C ASN A 195 -21.01 -23.24 -22.39
N LEU A 196 -20.94 -21.90 -22.37
CA LEU A 196 -20.28 -21.09 -23.38
C LEU A 196 -19.00 -20.46 -22.84
N LEU A 197 -17.91 -20.61 -23.59
CA LEU A 197 -16.60 -20.05 -23.28
C LEU A 197 -16.09 -19.24 -24.47
N PHE A 198 -15.77 -17.97 -24.23
CA PHE A 198 -15.01 -17.16 -25.18
C PHE A 198 -13.53 -17.50 -25.02
N VAL A 199 -12.87 -17.85 -26.12
CA VAL A 199 -11.42 -18.06 -26.19
C VAL A 199 -10.85 -17.03 -27.15
N ALA A 200 -10.07 -16.10 -26.61
CA ALA A 200 -9.34 -15.12 -27.41
C ALA A 200 -7.99 -15.74 -27.83
N TYR A 201 -7.77 -15.83 -29.12
CA TYR A 201 -6.48 -16.17 -29.73
C TYR A 201 -5.88 -14.91 -30.34
N ALA A 202 -4.57 -14.86 -30.55
CA ALA A 202 -3.95 -13.69 -31.17
C ALA A 202 -4.52 -13.38 -32.57
N GLY A 203 -5.04 -14.37 -33.30
CA GLY A 203 -5.71 -14.16 -34.60
C GLY A 203 -7.16 -13.67 -34.52
N GLY A 204 -7.89 -13.91 -33.42
CA GLY A 204 -9.32 -13.60 -33.30
C GLY A 204 -9.99 -14.29 -32.11
N VAL A 205 -11.30 -14.09 -31.94
CA VAL A 205 -12.05 -14.65 -30.80
C VAL A 205 -12.95 -15.79 -31.27
N VAL A 206 -12.98 -16.90 -30.52
CA VAL A 206 -13.87 -18.04 -30.78
C VAL A 206 -14.83 -18.23 -29.62
N LEU A 207 -16.13 -18.24 -29.89
CA LEU A 207 -17.14 -18.68 -28.94
C LEU A 207 -17.29 -20.20 -29.04
N THR A 208 -17.04 -20.91 -27.95
CA THR A 208 -17.00 -22.38 -27.94
C THR A 208 -18.07 -22.95 -27.01
N ASN A 209 -18.67 -24.07 -27.41
CA ASN A 209 -19.58 -24.85 -26.57
C ASN A 209 -18.79 -25.96 -25.86
N LEU A 210 -18.84 -25.97 -24.52
CA LEU A 210 -18.08 -26.92 -23.70
C LEU A 210 -18.58 -28.36 -23.82
N THR A 211 -19.88 -28.57 -24.03
CA THR A 211 -20.47 -29.91 -24.14
C THR A 211 -20.01 -30.61 -25.41
N ASP A 212 -20.08 -29.88 -26.51
CA ASP A 212 -19.85 -30.42 -27.85
C ASP A 212 -18.39 -30.26 -28.29
N GLN A 213 -17.58 -29.53 -27.52
CA GLN A 213 -16.20 -29.14 -27.86
C GLN A 213 -16.10 -28.52 -29.26
N SER A 214 -17.10 -27.71 -29.62
CA SER A 214 -17.29 -27.21 -30.99
C SER A 214 -17.33 -25.69 -31.05
N THR A 215 -16.83 -25.15 -32.16
CA THR A 215 -16.94 -23.73 -32.52
C THR A 215 -18.41 -23.36 -32.72
N VAL A 216 -18.88 -22.34 -31.99
CA VAL A 216 -20.20 -21.75 -32.18
C VAL A 216 -20.12 -20.60 -33.18
N ARG A 217 -19.18 -19.67 -32.98
CA ARG A 217 -18.92 -18.50 -33.84
C ARG A 217 -17.45 -18.09 -33.77
N VAL A 218 -16.98 -17.41 -34.82
CA VAL A 218 -15.61 -16.88 -34.92
C VAL A 218 -15.65 -15.41 -35.29
N TYR A 219 -15.00 -14.57 -34.49
CA TYR A 219 -14.93 -13.13 -34.70
C TYR A 219 -13.52 -12.75 -35.16
N ASP A 220 -13.38 -12.42 -36.45
CA ASP A 220 -12.12 -12.04 -37.12
C ASP A 220 -12.21 -10.58 -37.59
N LEU A 221 -11.36 -9.70 -37.05
CA LEU A 221 -11.32 -8.29 -37.45
C LEU A 221 -10.31 -8.09 -38.60
N ILE A 222 -10.84 -7.90 -39.80
CA ILE A 222 -10.07 -7.54 -40.98
C ILE A 222 -10.41 -6.10 -41.37
N LEU A 223 -9.43 -5.20 -41.28
CA LEU A 223 -9.55 -3.83 -41.77
C LEU A 223 -9.49 -3.82 -43.30
N PRO A 224 -10.43 -3.16 -43.98
CA PRO A 224 -10.39 -3.03 -45.44
C PRO A 224 -9.26 -2.08 -45.87
N PRO A 225 -8.76 -2.21 -47.11
CA PRO A 225 -7.84 -1.25 -47.71
C PRO A 225 -8.34 0.20 -47.57
N GLY A 226 -7.47 1.08 -47.08
CA GLY A 226 -7.75 2.49 -46.85
C GLY A 226 -8.38 2.83 -45.50
N ALA A 227 -8.74 1.84 -44.66
CA ALA A 227 -9.18 2.13 -43.30
C ALA A 227 -7.97 2.47 -42.41
N PRO A 228 -8.04 3.48 -41.53
CA PRO A 228 -6.90 3.88 -40.70
C PRO A 228 -6.52 2.86 -39.63
N GLY A 229 -7.50 2.25 -38.96
CA GLY A 229 -7.26 1.46 -37.75
C GLY A 229 -6.72 2.30 -36.59
N GLY A 230 -6.21 1.65 -35.54
CA GLY A 230 -5.65 2.32 -34.36
C GLY A 230 -4.33 3.04 -34.61
N ALA A 231 -3.56 2.57 -35.60
CA ALA A 231 -2.28 3.16 -36.03
C ALA A 231 -2.41 4.38 -36.96
N GLY A 232 -3.63 4.67 -37.44
CA GLY A 232 -3.87 5.77 -38.38
C GLY A 232 -3.36 5.50 -39.79
N TYR A 233 -3.35 6.54 -40.63
CA TYR A 233 -3.00 6.45 -42.05
C TYR A 233 -1.49 6.32 -42.35
N VAL A 234 -0.64 6.41 -41.33
CA VAL A 234 0.83 6.54 -41.49
C VAL A 234 1.51 5.22 -41.86
N MET A 235 0.80 4.10 -41.80
CA MET A 235 1.36 2.77 -42.09
C MET A 235 1.48 2.52 -43.59
N GLU A 236 2.62 1.96 -44.03
CA GLU A 236 2.88 1.65 -45.45
C GLU A 236 1.89 0.64 -46.04
N ASP A 237 1.30 -0.21 -45.19
CA ASP A 237 0.36 -1.27 -45.56
C ASP A 237 -1.11 -0.81 -45.54
N VAL A 238 -1.40 0.49 -45.36
CA VAL A 238 -2.78 1.01 -45.25
C VAL A 238 -3.66 0.69 -46.46
N LEU A 239 -3.07 0.50 -47.65
CA LEU A 239 -3.79 0.12 -48.88
C LEU A 239 -3.98 -1.40 -49.05
N THR A 240 -3.63 -2.20 -48.05
CA THR A 240 -3.80 -3.66 -48.03
C THR A 240 -4.81 -4.07 -46.95
N PRO A 241 -5.48 -5.23 -47.07
CA PRO A 241 -6.32 -5.74 -46.00
C PRO A 241 -5.45 -6.17 -44.81
N ARG A 242 -5.81 -5.75 -43.59
CA ARG A 242 -5.01 -5.98 -42.39
C ARG A 242 -5.82 -6.71 -41.32
N ARG A 243 -5.35 -7.88 -40.87
CA ARG A 243 -5.94 -8.60 -39.72
C ARG A 243 -5.38 -8.03 -38.43
N MET A 244 -6.26 -7.65 -37.50
CA MET A 244 -5.85 -7.07 -36.22
C MET A 244 -5.56 -8.15 -35.19
N MET A 245 -4.38 -8.07 -34.55
CA MET A 245 -3.98 -9.02 -33.52
C MET A 245 -4.69 -8.73 -32.20
N VAL A 246 -5.43 -9.70 -31.67
CA VAL A 246 -6.16 -9.58 -30.39
C VAL A 246 -5.19 -9.59 -29.22
N THR A 247 -5.45 -8.74 -28.23
CA THR A 247 -4.63 -8.61 -27.01
C THR A 247 -5.43 -8.72 -25.73
N SER A 248 -6.74 -8.49 -25.75
CA SER A 248 -7.62 -8.64 -24.58
C SER A 248 -9.09 -8.75 -24.97
N ILE A 249 -9.92 -9.25 -24.06
CA ILE A 249 -11.37 -9.40 -24.24
C ILE A 249 -12.11 -9.08 -22.94
N SER A 250 -13.33 -8.54 -23.03
CA SER A 250 -14.23 -8.38 -21.90
C SER A 250 -15.69 -8.42 -22.35
N VAL A 251 -16.57 -9.05 -21.58
CA VAL A 251 -17.96 -9.32 -21.98
C VAL A 251 -18.93 -8.43 -21.19
N HIS A 252 -19.91 -7.83 -21.88
CA HIS A 252 -20.93 -7.02 -21.24
C HIS A 252 -21.77 -7.87 -20.26
N PRO A 253 -22.21 -7.35 -19.09
CA PRO A 253 -22.98 -8.12 -18.11
C PRO A 253 -24.30 -8.75 -18.62
N SER A 254 -24.85 -8.27 -19.72
CA SER A 254 -26.02 -8.89 -20.39
C SER A 254 -25.67 -10.18 -21.13
N GLY A 255 -24.41 -10.39 -21.51
CA GLY A 255 -23.95 -11.51 -22.33
C GLY A 255 -24.19 -11.36 -23.84
N HIS A 256 -24.84 -10.29 -24.31
CA HIS A 256 -25.21 -10.16 -25.73
C HIS A 256 -24.15 -9.50 -26.62
N PHE A 257 -23.16 -8.83 -26.03
CA PHE A 257 -22.07 -8.18 -26.75
C PHE A 257 -20.83 -8.09 -25.86
N PHE A 258 -19.67 -7.87 -26.48
CA PHE A 258 -18.37 -7.87 -25.83
C PHE A 258 -17.42 -6.90 -26.52
N ALA A 259 -16.32 -6.58 -25.85
CA ALA A 259 -15.25 -5.72 -26.33
C ALA A 259 -13.98 -6.53 -26.51
N VAL A 260 -13.22 -6.23 -27.56
CA VAL A 260 -11.93 -6.87 -27.90
C VAL A 260 -10.90 -5.77 -28.11
N GLY A 261 -9.76 -5.87 -27.42
CA GLY A 261 -8.62 -4.98 -27.60
C GLY A 261 -7.62 -5.55 -28.60
N TYR A 262 -6.92 -4.68 -29.33
CA TYR A 262 -5.96 -5.06 -30.35
C TYR A 262 -4.58 -4.40 -30.17
N ALA A 263 -3.59 -4.96 -30.87
CA ALA A 263 -2.19 -4.56 -30.81
C ALA A 263 -1.89 -3.17 -31.39
N ASP A 264 -2.76 -2.65 -32.26
CA ASP A 264 -2.64 -1.31 -32.83
C ASP A 264 -3.21 -0.21 -31.90
N GLY A 265 -3.65 -0.59 -30.69
CA GLY A 265 -4.25 0.30 -29.71
C GLY A 265 -5.70 0.68 -30.00
N SER A 266 -6.36 0.00 -30.95
CA SER A 266 -7.81 0.05 -31.14
C SER A 266 -8.53 -1.00 -30.31
N PHE A 267 -9.82 -0.81 -30.08
CA PHE A 267 -10.73 -1.82 -29.53
C PHE A 267 -12.07 -1.81 -30.26
N ALA A 268 -12.62 -3.00 -30.46
CA ALA A 268 -13.88 -3.23 -31.19
C ALA A 268 -14.96 -3.77 -30.25
N PHE A 269 -16.20 -3.37 -30.53
CA PHE A 269 -17.38 -3.97 -29.89
C PHE A 269 -18.04 -4.92 -30.86
N TRP A 270 -18.39 -6.12 -30.39
CA TRP A 270 -19.01 -7.17 -31.17
C TRP A 270 -20.32 -7.60 -30.55
N ALA A 271 -21.34 -7.85 -31.38
CA ALA A 271 -22.54 -8.53 -30.93
C ALA A 271 -22.32 -10.03 -30.99
N VAL A 272 -22.75 -10.77 -29.97
CA VAL A 272 -22.56 -12.23 -29.93
C VAL A 272 -23.28 -12.91 -31.10
N GLU A 273 -24.41 -12.38 -31.56
CA GLU A 273 -25.19 -12.94 -32.68
C GLU A 273 -24.70 -12.51 -34.07
N ASP A 274 -23.73 -11.60 -34.18
CA ASP A 274 -23.25 -11.03 -35.45
C ASP A 274 -21.71 -11.10 -35.52
N ASP A 275 -21.23 -12.20 -36.09
CA ASP A 275 -19.82 -12.51 -36.35
C ASP A 275 -19.31 -11.97 -37.69
N ASP A 276 -20.20 -11.44 -38.55
CA ASP A 276 -19.83 -10.87 -39.84
C ASP A 276 -19.08 -9.53 -39.68
N LYS A 277 -19.49 -8.66 -38.73
CA LYS A 277 -18.92 -7.31 -38.56
C LYS A 277 -19.07 -6.71 -37.17
N PRO A 278 -18.04 -5.97 -36.67
CA PRO A 278 -18.11 -5.29 -35.39
C PRO A 278 -19.20 -4.19 -35.39
N LEU A 279 -19.77 -3.92 -34.21
CA LEU A 279 -20.70 -2.82 -33.98
C LEU A 279 -20.04 -1.46 -34.26
N THR A 280 -18.83 -1.27 -33.72
CA THR A 280 -17.94 -0.13 -33.97
C THR A 280 -16.53 -0.53 -33.55
N VAL A 281 -15.52 0.12 -34.13
CA VAL A 281 -14.10 -0.02 -33.79
C VAL A 281 -13.57 1.37 -33.50
N ARG A 282 -12.87 1.54 -32.39
CA ARG A 282 -12.46 2.86 -31.90
C ARG A 282 -11.08 2.83 -31.26
N THR A 283 -10.49 4.01 -31.11
CA THR A 283 -9.38 4.28 -30.19
C THR A 283 -9.91 5.03 -28.97
N ILE A 284 -9.02 5.46 -28.08
CA ILE A 284 -9.39 6.33 -26.96
C ILE A 284 -10.00 7.64 -27.48
N GLY A 285 -9.37 8.24 -28.51
CA GLY A 285 -9.72 9.57 -29.03
C GLY A 285 -10.62 9.59 -30.27
N GLY A 286 -10.71 8.52 -31.04
CA GLY A 286 -11.48 8.45 -32.30
C GLY A 286 -12.41 7.25 -32.37
N ALA A 287 -13.53 7.38 -33.08
CA ALA A 287 -14.50 6.31 -33.31
C ALA A 287 -14.52 5.90 -34.79
N ASP A 288 -15.05 4.71 -35.07
CA ASP A 288 -15.23 4.14 -36.41
C ASP A 288 -13.95 4.06 -37.27
N VAL A 289 -12.80 3.80 -36.65
CA VAL A 289 -11.49 3.71 -37.32
C VAL A 289 -11.34 2.53 -38.29
N HIS A 290 -12.34 1.65 -38.35
CA HIS A 290 -12.43 0.54 -39.30
C HIS A 290 -13.06 0.94 -40.64
N LEU A 291 -13.63 2.15 -40.73
CA LEU A 291 -14.22 2.69 -41.95
C LEU A 291 -13.20 3.55 -42.70
N VAL A 292 -13.29 3.57 -44.02
CA VAL A 292 -12.43 4.40 -44.88
C VAL A 292 -12.95 5.82 -44.88
N ASP A 293 -12.18 6.77 -44.34
CA ASP A 293 -12.37 8.20 -44.62
C ASP A 293 -11.60 8.57 -45.89
N SER A 294 -12.33 8.75 -46.99
CA SER A 294 -11.74 9.09 -48.29
C SER A 294 -11.02 10.43 -48.29
N ASN A 295 -11.48 11.41 -47.50
CA ASN A 295 -10.90 12.75 -47.48
C ASN A 295 -9.57 12.75 -46.75
N GLU A 296 -9.49 12.12 -45.57
CA GLU A 296 -8.23 11.99 -44.83
C GLU A 296 -7.21 11.11 -45.56
N LEU A 297 -7.69 10.04 -46.22
CA LEU A 297 -6.84 9.16 -47.03
C LEU A 297 -6.23 9.90 -48.23
N GLU A 298 -7.01 10.70 -48.96
CA GLU A 298 -6.51 11.48 -50.11
C GLU A 298 -5.47 12.52 -49.66
N ILE A 299 -5.75 13.24 -48.57
CA ILE A 299 -4.80 14.18 -47.94
C ILE A 299 -3.48 13.48 -47.59
N HIS A 300 -3.53 12.25 -47.08
CA HIS A 300 -2.31 11.49 -46.78
C HIS A 300 -1.57 11.05 -48.05
N LEU A 301 -2.27 10.52 -49.05
CA LEU A 301 -1.66 10.06 -50.29
C LEU A 301 -0.94 11.20 -51.03
N ASP A 302 -1.49 12.42 -50.96
CA ASP A 302 -0.87 13.64 -51.52
C ASP A 302 0.37 14.11 -50.74
N GLN A 303 0.48 13.78 -49.44
CA GLN A 303 1.57 14.20 -48.56
C GLN A 303 2.81 13.29 -48.60
N ASN A 304 2.74 12.13 -49.28
CA ASN A 304 3.84 11.15 -49.45
C ASN A 304 5.12 11.72 -50.11
N GLY A 305 5.13 12.99 -50.52
CA GLY A 305 6.31 13.70 -51.04
C GLY A 305 7.11 14.56 -50.04
N SER A 306 6.75 14.62 -48.75
CA SER A 306 7.42 15.47 -47.74
C SER A 306 7.99 14.66 -46.55
N PRO A 307 9.15 15.04 -45.96
CA PRO A 307 9.82 14.22 -44.96
C PRO A 307 9.09 14.25 -43.60
N GLN A 308 8.58 13.08 -43.21
CA GLN A 308 8.30 12.55 -41.87
C GLN A 308 7.70 13.52 -40.82
N LYS A 309 6.37 13.55 -40.72
CA LYS A 309 5.73 13.64 -39.38
C LYS A 309 5.98 12.31 -38.66
N SER A 310 6.53 12.39 -37.45
CA SER A 310 6.76 11.23 -36.58
C SER A 310 5.51 10.38 -36.45
N ILE A 311 5.65 9.08 -36.68
CA ILE A 311 4.60 8.06 -36.50
C ILE A 311 4.05 8.20 -35.07
N PRO A 312 2.77 8.52 -34.85
CA PRO A 312 2.18 8.41 -33.54
C PRO A 312 1.99 6.92 -33.24
N ALA A 313 3.06 6.26 -32.80
CA ALA A 313 2.95 4.91 -32.31
C ALA A 313 2.11 4.93 -31.02
N ARG A 314 1.11 4.03 -30.98
CA ARG A 314 0.14 3.87 -29.89
C ARG A 314 0.46 2.58 -29.15
N GLU A 315 0.24 2.59 -27.84
CA GLU A 315 0.33 1.38 -27.04
C GLU A 315 -0.78 0.37 -27.41
N PRO A 316 -0.52 -0.94 -27.42
CA PRO A 316 -1.56 -1.97 -27.49
C PRO A 316 -2.63 -1.79 -26.40
N ILE A 317 -3.83 -2.32 -26.61
CA ILE A 317 -4.81 -2.46 -25.53
C ILE A 317 -4.43 -3.66 -24.67
N PHE A 318 -3.83 -3.43 -23.50
CA PHE A 318 -3.30 -4.50 -22.65
C PHE A 318 -4.38 -5.26 -21.89
N LYS A 319 -5.42 -4.56 -21.39
CA LYS A 319 -6.47 -5.18 -20.56
C LYS A 319 -7.79 -4.41 -20.58
N LEU A 320 -8.89 -5.16 -20.62
CA LEU A 320 -10.26 -4.64 -20.59
C LEU A 320 -11.04 -5.24 -19.41
N SER A 321 -11.93 -4.46 -18.81
CA SER A 321 -12.86 -4.93 -17.77
C SER A 321 -14.18 -4.19 -17.90
N TRP A 322 -15.29 -4.93 -17.90
CA TRP A 322 -16.63 -4.37 -18.09
C TRP A 322 -17.46 -4.55 -16.83
N SER A 323 -17.70 -3.45 -16.12
CA SER A 323 -18.42 -3.42 -14.86
C SER A 323 -19.89 -3.06 -15.05
N GLY A 324 -20.78 -3.89 -14.50
CA GLY A 324 -22.20 -3.58 -14.30
C GLY A 324 -22.47 -3.02 -12.91
N PHE A 325 -23.66 -2.46 -12.69
CA PHE A 325 -24.07 -1.85 -11.42
C PHE A 325 -25.47 -2.29 -10.99
N THR A 326 -25.78 -2.11 -9.71
CA THR A 326 -27.08 -2.38 -9.07
C THR A 326 -28.12 -1.26 -9.29
N ASN A 327 -27.86 -0.34 -10.22
CA ASN A 327 -28.65 0.87 -10.48
C ASN A 327 -29.94 0.65 -11.30
N SER A 328 -30.18 -0.57 -11.80
CA SER A 328 -31.32 -0.90 -12.66
C SER A 328 -32.04 -2.16 -12.17
N SER A 329 -33.36 -2.16 -12.33
CA SER A 329 -34.21 -3.35 -12.15
C SER A 329 -34.26 -4.24 -13.39
N ASP A 330 -33.79 -3.75 -14.54
CA ASP A 330 -33.69 -4.55 -15.76
C ASP A 330 -32.56 -5.58 -15.60
N PRO A 331 -32.83 -6.89 -15.82
CA PRO A 331 -31.80 -7.91 -15.63
C PRO A 331 -30.66 -7.81 -16.65
N ARG A 332 -30.80 -7.06 -17.76
CA ARG A 332 -29.72 -6.72 -18.69
C ARG A 332 -28.72 -5.70 -18.13
N GLY A 333 -29.08 -5.00 -17.04
CA GLY A 333 -28.26 -4.01 -16.36
C GLY A 333 -28.67 -2.55 -16.65
N GLY A 334 -28.09 -1.62 -15.88
CA GLY A 334 -28.23 -0.18 -16.08
C GLY A 334 -27.05 0.41 -16.83
N GLU A 335 -26.62 1.61 -16.44
CA GLU A 335 -25.35 2.17 -16.91
C GLU A 335 -24.21 1.20 -16.58
N THR A 336 -23.21 1.12 -17.45
CA THR A 336 -22.03 0.25 -17.26
C THR A 336 -20.75 1.06 -17.42
N ILE A 337 -19.63 0.49 -16.99
CA ILE A 337 -18.31 1.09 -17.15
C ILE A 337 -17.40 0.11 -17.89
N LEU A 338 -16.67 0.62 -18.88
CA LEU A 338 -15.55 -0.08 -19.51
C LEU A 338 -14.23 0.56 -19.04
N THR A 339 -13.40 -0.23 -18.37
CA THR A 339 -12.03 0.12 -17.95
C THR A 339 -11.04 -0.36 -19.00
N VAL A 340 -10.14 0.53 -19.44
CA VAL A 340 -9.20 0.28 -20.53
C VAL A 340 -7.77 0.66 -20.10
N LEU A 341 -6.88 -0.33 -20.11
CA LEU A 341 -5.42 -0.14 -19.95
C LEU A 341 -4.74 -0.25 -21.31
N GLY A 342 -3.82 0.69 -21.60
CA GLY A 342 -3.16 0.82 -22.90
C GLY A 342 -3.94 1.69 -23.89
N GLY A 343 -3.53 1.69 -25.16
CA GLY A 343 -4.14 2.52 -26.20
C GLY A 343 -3.73 4.00 -26.16
N LEU A 344 -2.82 4.39 -25.27
CA LEU A 344 -2.31 5.76 -25.16
C LEU A 344 -1.32 6.07 -26.29
N ASP A 345 -1.26 7.33 -26.71
CA ASP A 345 -0.23 7.79 -27.63
C ASP A 345 1.11 7.89 -26.88
N ILE A 346 2.22 7.47 -27.52
CA ILE A 346 3.55 7.58 -26.91
C ILE A 346 3.82 9.03 -26.49
N GLY A 347 4.32 9.20 -25.25
CA GLY A 347 4.63 10.51 -24.65
C GLY A 347 3.48 11.16 -23.89
N LYS A 348 2.28 10.55 -23.86
CA LYS A 348 1.23 10.91 -22.90
C LYS A 348 1.58 10.37 -21.50
N PRO A 349 1.11 11.03 -20.41
CA PRO A 349 1.31 10.52 -19.06
C PRO A 349 0.65 9.15 -18.91
N PRO A 350 1.26 8.23 -18.13
CA PRO A 350 0.71 6.90 -17.92
C PRO A 350 -0.58 6.96 -17.08
N GLY A 351 -1.46 5.98 -17.28
CA GLY A 351 -2.72 5.90 -16.55
C GLY A 351 -3.73 4.92 -17.15
N VAL A 352 -4.96 4.97 -16.62
CA VAL A 352 -6.08 4.08 -17.01
C VAL A 352 -7.28 4.90 -17.46
N ASN A 353 -7.91 4.49 -18.56
CA ASN A 353 -9.09 5.17 -19.12
C ASN A 353 -10.39 4.48 -18.71
N ILE A 354 -11.36 5.26 -18.26
CA ILE A 354 -12.69 4.79 -17.87
C ILE A 354 -13.75 5.39 -18.81
N PHE A 355 -14.60 4.55 -19.39
CA PHE A 355 -15.72 4.95 -20.24
C PHE A 355 -17.05 4.61 -19.55
N ALA A 356 -17.87 5.62 -19.26
CA ALA A 356 -19.24 5.41 -18.80
C ALA A 356 -20.16 5.18 -20.01
N LEU A 357 -20.83 4.04 -20.01
CA LEU A 357 -21.64 3.54 -21.11
C LEU A 357 -23.13 3.53 -20.72
N PRO A 358 -24.05 3.96 -21.62
CA PRO A 358 -25.46 4.01 -21.32
C PRO A 358 -26.11 2.62 -21.21
N PRO A 359 -27.30 2.50 -20.59
CA PRO A 359 -28.01 1.23 -20.45
C PRO A 359 -28.40 0.61 -21.79
N PHE A 360 -28.29 -0.72 -21.88
CA PHE A 360 -28.76 -1.50 -23.03
C PHE A 360 -30.27 -1.84 -22.89
N ASN A 361 -31.11 -0.92 -23.36
CA ASN A 361 -32.58 -1.05 -23.34
C ASN A 361 -33.17 -0.91 -24.75
N PRO A 362 -33.12 -1.96 -25.59
CA PRO A 362 -33.71 -1.91 -26.92
C PRO A 362 -35.24 -1.85 -26.89
N GLN A 363 -35.81 -1.20 -27.91
CA GLN A 363 -37.25 -1.20 -28.20
C GLN A 363 -37.70 -2.54 -28.78
N GLU A 364 -39.00 -2.82 -28.70
CA GLU A 364 -39.60 -4.03 -29.27
C GLU A 364 -39.47 -4.00 -30.82
N PRO A 365 -38.90 -5.04 -31.45
CA PRO A 365 -38.74 -5.08 -32.89
C PRO A 365 -40.11 -5.24 -33.59
N PRO A 366 -40.31 -4.66 -34.78
CA PRO A 366 -41.50 -4.90 -35.58
C PRO A 366 -41.61 -6.39 -35.94
N THR A 367 -42.84 -6.94 -35.97
CA THR A 367 -43.12 -8.34 -36.34
C THR A 367 -42.60 -8.64 -37.74
N THR A 368 -41.42 -9.23 -37.81
CA THR A 368 -40.73 -9.67 -39.03
C THR A 368 -40.41 -11.16 -38.91
N PRO A 369 -40.36 -11.92 -40.02
CA PRO A 369 -40.04 -13.34 -39.97
C PRO A 369 -38.63 -13.56 -39.37
N PRO A 370 -38.43 -14.67 -38.63
CA PRO A 370 -37.15 -14.95 -37.99
C PRO A 370 -36.05 -15.06 -39.05
N SER A 371 -35.00 -14.25 -38.88
CA SER A 371 -33.77 -14.33 -39.67
C SER A 371 -32.63 -14.74 -38.73
N ASN A 372 -31.65 -15.51 -39.22
CA ASN A 372 -30.45 -15.86 -38.44
C ASN A 372 -29.49 -14.68 -38.23
N LYS A 373 -29.87 -13.46 -38.65
CA LYS A 373 -29.07 -12.24 -38.53
C LYS A 373 -29.65 -11.30 -37.48
N LEU A 374 -28.78 -10.56 -36.79
CA LEU A 374 -29.16 -9.59 -35.76
C LEU A 374 -30.08 -8.51 -36.34
N HIS A 375 -31.24 -8.31 -35.72
CA HIS A 375 -32.20 -7.31 -36.18
C HIS A 375 -31.63 -5.88 -36.07
N PRO A 376 -31.84 -4.99 -37.06
CA PRO A 376 -31.27 -3.63 -37.07
C PRO A 376 -31.57 -2.79 -35.83
N VAL A 377 -32.77 -2.92 -35.25
CA VAL A 377 -33.17 -2.22 -34.01
C VAL A 377 -32.28 -2.64 -32.83
N PHE A 378 -31.98 -3.93 -32.68
CA PHE A 378 -31.08 -4.40 -31.64
C PHE A 378 -29.65 -3.94 -31.89
N ARG A 379 -29.18 -4.01 -33.14
CA ARG A 379 -27.86 -3.51 -33.52
C ARG A 379 -27.72 -2.01 -33.20
N GLN A 380 -28.72 -1.19 -33.52
CA GLN A 380 -28.72 0.25 -33.23
C GLN A 380 -28.73 0.52 -31.72
N ALA A 381 -29.50 -0.24 -30.95
CA ALA A 381 -29.51 -0.13 -29.49
C ALA A 381 -28.16 -0.53 -28.87
N MET A 382 -27.50 -1.58 -29.40
CA MET A 382 -26.16 -1.98 -28.97
C MET A 382 -25.12 -0.90 -29.31
N VAL A 383 -25.15 -0.34 -30.52
CA VAL A 383 -24.26 0.78 -30.89
C VAL A 383 -24.43 1.95 -29.94
N LYS A 384 -25.68 2.32 -29.60
CA LYS A 384 -25.94 3.36 -28.61
C LYS A 384 -25.39 3.01 -27.23
N ALA A 385 -25.52 1.75 -26.80
CA ALA A 385 -25.02 1.25 -25.52
C ALA A 385 -23.48 1.27 -25.40
N VAL A 386 -22.74 1.25 -26.51
CA VAL A 386 -21.26 1.29 -26.50
C VAL A 386 -20.69 2.67 -26.83
N THR A 387 -21.53 3.67 -27.04
CA THR A 387 -21.12 5.07 -27.20
C THR A 387 -21.01 5.74 -25.82
N PRO A 388 -19.80 6.16 -25.37
CA PRO A 388 -19.61 6.70 -24.04
C PRO A 388 -20.27 8.04 -23.83
N ASN A 389 -20.88 8.21 -22.65
CA ASN A 389 -21.44 9.48 -22.20
C ASN A 389 -20.41 10.32 -21.46
N LYS A 390 -19.52 9.68 -20.70
CA LYS A 390 -18.48 10.32 -19.88
C LYS A 390 -17.19 9.51 -19.98
N THR A 391 -16.07 10.20 -19.85
CA THR A 391 -14.74 9.58 -19.78
C THR A 391 -13.96 10.17 -18.62
N TYR A 392 -13.13 9.37 -17.98
CA TYR A 392 -12.22 9.81 -16.93
C TYR A 392 -10.87 9.10 -17.10
N PHE A 393 -9.78 9.81 -16.79
CA PHE A 393 -8.43 9.30 -16.91
C PHE A 393 -7.74 9.32 -15.54
N TYR A 394 -7.46 8.14 -15.00
CA TYR A 394 -6.66 7.98 -13.79
C TYR A 394 -5.19 8.10 -14.14
N GLN A 395 -4.65 9.30 -14.02
CA GLN A 395 -3.22 9.55 -14.22
C GLN A 395 -2.42 8.96 -13.04
N THR A 396 -1.30 8.31 -13.33
CA THR A 396 -0.38 7.75 -12.33
C THR A 396 1.02 8.37 -12.44
N ARG A 397 1.82 8.29 -11.37
CA ARG A 397 3.22 8.77 -11.37
C ARG A 397 4.14 7.87 -12.19
N GLY A 398 3.86 6.57 -12.24
CA GLY A 398 4.63 5.57 -12.97
C GLY A 398 3.80 4.82 -14.00
N ILE A 399 4.44 3.90 -14.73
CA ILE A 399 3.79 3.10 -15.78
C ILE A 399 2.89 2.04 -15.13
N VAL A 400 1.62 2.01 -15.51
CA VAL A 400 0.68 1.00 -15.02
C VAL A 400 0.97 -0.34 -15.70
N GLN A 401 1.33 -1.36 -14.92
CA GLN A 401 1.64 -2.70 -15.42
C GLN A 401 0.38 -3.58 -15.49
N ASP A 402 -0.48 -3.49 -14.48
CA ASP A 402 -1.77 -4.19 -14.44
C ASP A 402 -2.73 -3.48 -13.48
N TYR A 403 -4.02 -3.81 -13.56
CA TYR A 403 -5.03 -3.36 -12.60
C TYR A 403 -5.95 -4.51 -12.15
N LEU A 404 -6.52 -4.36 -10.96
CA LEU A 404 -7.59 -5.23 -10.45
C LEU A 404 -8.76 -4.37 -9.99
N VAL A 405 -9.95 -4.65 -10.52
CA VAL A 405 -11.19 -4.06 -10.04
C VAL A 405 -11.66 -4.87 -8.83
N MET A 406 -12.08 -4.19 -7.75
CA MET A 406 -12.58 -4.81 -6.53
C MET A 406 -14.10 -4.67 -6.43
N PRO A 407 -14.88 -5.75 -6.63
CA PRO A 407 -16.32 -5.78 -6.39
C PRO A 407 -16.67 -5.51 -4.93
N LYS A 408 -17.89 -5.03 -4.68
CA LYS A 408 -18.43 -4.93 -3.32
C LYS A 408 -18.78 -6.29 -2.73
N ASN A 409 -19.64 -7.05 -3.42
CA ASN A 409 -20.28 -8.24 -2.85
C ASN A 409 -20.54 -9.39 -3.84
N SER A 410 -20.23 -9.23 -5.13
CA SER A 410 -20.58 -10.21 -6.17
C SER A 410 -19.33 -10.73 -6.90
N PRO A 411 -19.13 -12.05 -7.00
CA PRO A 411 -18.04 -12.63 -7.76
C PRO A 411 -18.36 -12.84 -9.24
N HIS A 412 -19.61 -12.58 -9.65
CA HIS A 412 -20.07 -12.82 -11.02
C HIS A 412 -19.54 -11.77 -12.00
N PHE A 413 -19.79 -12.00 -13.30
CA PHE A 413 -19.42 -11.08 -14.39
C PHE A 413 -17.91 -10.83 -14.46
N GLY A 414 -17.09 -11.87 -14.29
CA GLY A 414 -15.64 -11.75 -14.29
C GLY A 414 -15.07 -11.06 -13.04
N GLY A 415 -15.85 -10.96 -11.96
CA GLY A 415 -15.40 -10.33 -10.72
C GLY A 415 -15.25 -8.81 -10.84
N THR A 416 -16.14 -8.16 -11.61
CA THR A 416 -16.10 -6.70 -11.84
C THR A 416 -17.43 -6.00 -11.53
N PHE A 417 -18.42 -6.70 -10.97
CA PHE A 417 -19.76 -6.17 -10.75
C PHE A 417 -19.87 -5.28 -9.50
N ASP A 418 -20.45 -4.09 -9.68
CA ASP A 418 -20.62 -3.05 -8.65
C ASP A 418 -19.33 -2.81 -7.85
N PRO A 419 -18.24 -2.35 -8.51
CA PRO A 419 -16.96 -2.18 -7.87
C PRO A 419 -16.95 -1.02 -6.88
N GLN A 420 -16.10 -1.14 -5.86
CA GLN A 420 -15.81 -0.09 -4.87
C GLN A 420 -14.42 0.53 -5.04
N ALA A 421 -13.48 -0.21 -5.63
CA ALA A 421 -12.10 0.23 -5.79
C ALA A 421 -11.45 -0.34 -7.05
N MET A 422 -10.38 0.31 -7.52
CA MET A 422 -9.47 -0.20 -8.53
C MET A 422 -8.04 -0.13 -7.97
N LEU A 423 -7.38 -1.28 -7.91
CA LEU A 423 -5.98 -1.39 -7.52
C LEU A 423 -5.11 -1.37 -8.78
N LEU A 424 -4.00 -0.63 -8.74
CA LEU A 424 -3.05 -0.50 -9.85
C LEU A 424 -1.68 -1.02 -9.43
N ILE A 425 -1.06 -1.87 -10.25
CA ILE A 425 0.39 -2.13 -10.16
C ILE A 425 1.10 -1.03 -10.94
N VAL A 426 1.90 -0.22 -10.27
CA VAL A 426 2.61 0.91 -10.86
C VAL A 426 4.12 0.66 -10.77
N ASP A 427 4.80 0.81 -11.90
CA ASP A 427 6.25 0.76 -12.00
C ASP A 427 6.83 2.18 -11.94
N VAL A 428 7.57 2.46 -10.87
CA VAL A 428 8.29 3.72 -10.66
C VAL A 428 9.79 3.39 -10.59
N GLU A 429 10.55 3.91 -11.57
CA GLU A 429 12.01 3.71 -11.66
C GLU A 429 12.49 2.24 -11.63
N GLY A 430 11.66 1.31 -12.12
CA GLY A 430 11.96 -0.13 -12.15
C GLY A 430 11.52 -0.90 -10.90
N THR A 431 10.81 -0.24 -9.97
CA THR A 431 10.21 -0.88 -8.79
C THR A 431 8.69 -0.90 -8.91
N ARG A 432 8.11 -2.10 -8.93
CA ARG A 432 6.65 -2.28 -9.02
C ARG A 432 6.01 -2.27 -7.65
N THR A 433 5.08 -1.37 -7.44
CA THR A 433 4.32 -1.18 -6.20
C THR A 433 2.81 -1.14 -6.48
N THR A 434 1.97 -0.95 -5.47
CA THR A 434 0.52 -0.96 -5.64
C THR A 434 -0.16 0.16 -4.88
N THR A 435 -1.09 0.84 -5.55
CA THR A 435 -2.01 1.84 -4.99
C THR A 435 -3.46 1.47 -5.33
N ALA A 436 -4.44 2.10 -4.68
CA ALA A 436 -5.86 1.88 -4.91
C ALA A 436 -6.62 3.20 -5.04
N PHE A 437 -7.62 3.23 -5.90
CA PHE A 437 -8.49 4.39 -6.11
C PHE A 437 -9.96 4.01 -5.96
N GLU A 438 -10.78 4.98 -5.56
CA GLU A 438 -12.23 4.86 -5.52
C GLU A 438 -12.81 4.56 -6.91
N MET A 439 -13.76 3.63 -6.94
CA MET A 439 -14.56 3.29 -8.12
C MET A 439 -16.05 3.17 -7.78
N PRO A 440 -16.95 3.57 -8.69
CA PRO A 440 -16.70 4.30 -9.93
C PRO A 440 -16.24 5.75 -9.66
N PRO A 441 -15.69 6.48 -10.66
CA PRO A 441 -15.35 7.88 -10.47
C PRO A 441 -16.58 8.69 -9.99
N PRO A 442 -16.42 9.68 -9.09
CA PRO A 442 -17.54 10.45 -8.57
C PRO A 442 -18.41 11.04 -9.68
N GLY A 443 -19.72 10.80 -9.62
CA GLY A 443 -20.69 11.29 -10.62
C GLY A 443 -20.79 10.46 -11.91
N PHE A 444 -20.13 9.30 -12.00
CA PHE A 444 -20.26 8.40 -13.16
C PHE A 444 -21.57 7.60 -13.16
N VAL A 445 -22.00 7.12 -12.00
CA VAL A 445 -23.22 6.31 -11.85
C VAL A 445 -24.17 7.02 -10.90
N ALA A 446 -25.44 7.18 -11.28
CA ALA A 446 -26.45 7.77 -10.41
C ALA A 446 -26.76 6.81 -9.23
N VAL A 447 -26.37 7.19 -8.02
CA VAL A 447 -26.75 6.47 -6.80
C VAL A 447 -28.21 6.78 -6.48
N LYS A 448 -29.11 5.79 -6.60
CA LYS A 448 -30.45 5.89 -6.03
C LYS A 448 -30.33 5.77 -4.50
N ILE A 449 -30.32 6.89 -3.81
CA ILE A 449 -30.51 6.91 -2.35
C ILE A 449 -31.93 6.39 -2.09
N PRO A 450 -32.15 5.35 -1.28
CA PRO A 450 -33.49 4.96 -0.87
C PRO A 450 -34.12 6.14 -0.12
N GLU A 451 -35.19 6.72 -0.66
CA GLU A 451 -35.94 7.74 0.07
C GLU A 451 -36.40 7.15 1.41
N PRO A 452 -36.13 7.82 2.55
CA PRO A 452 -36.67 7.36 3.83
C PRO A 452 -38.19 7.40 3.73
N ALA A 453 -38.83 6.26 4.00
CA ALA A 453 -40.28 6.14 4.02
C ALA A 453 -40.88 7.26 4.87
N GLN A 454 -41.48 8.25 4.22
CA GLN A 454 -42.18 9.31 4.92
C GLN A 454 -43.42 8.71 5.60
N PRO A 455 -43.67 9.02 6.88
CA PRO A 455 -44.88 8.57 7.56
C PRO A 455 -46.09 9.29 6.95
N GLU A 456 -47.09 8.53 6.56
CA GLU A 456 -48.36 9.06 6.07
C GLU A 456 -49.00 9.98 7.13
N SER A 457 -49.08 11.28 6.84
CA SER A 457 -49.93 12.20 7.58
C SER A 457 -51.01 12.78 6.66
N LYS A 458 -52.23 12.29 6.86
CA LYS A 458 -53.48 12.94 6.44
C LYS A 458 -53.62 14.29 7.15
N THR A 459 -53.88 15.36 6.41
CA THR A 459 -54.86 16.44 6.71
C THR A 459 -54.84 17.46 5.56
N GLY A 460 -56.01 17.90 5.11
CA GLY A 460 -56.18 18.78 3.94
C GLY A 460 -56.50 20.25 4.24
N LEU A 461 -56.95 20.92 3.16
CA LEU A 461 -57.48 22.30 3.04
C LEU A 461 -56.39 23.39 3.12
N ASP A 462 -56.31 24.45 2.32
CA ASP A 462 -57.05 25.07 1.20
C ASP A 462 -56.05 26.03 0.51
N GLU A 463 -56.14 26.30 -0.81
CA GLU A 463 -55.99 27.65 -1.40
C GLU A 463 -56.21 27.68 -2.94
N PRO A 464 -56.65 28.83 -3.52
CA PRO A 464 -57.49 28.91 -4.73
C PRO A 464 -56.75 29.22 -6.06
N PRO A 465 -57.46 29.25 -7.22
CA PRO A 465 -56.87 29.20 -8.55
C PRO A 465 -56.78 30.59 -9.24
N ASN A 466 -55.89 30.71 -10.23
CA ASN A 466 -55.90 31.62 -11.41
C ASN A 466 -54.46 31.69 -11.98
N GLU A 467 -54.13 31.81 -13.25
CA GLU A 467 -54.70 31.60 -14.59
C GLU A 467 -53.50 31.76 -15.56
N PRO A 468 -53.60 31.39 -16.84
CA PRO A 468 -52.45 31.19 -17.74
C PRO A 468 -52.03 32.47 -18.50
N SER A 469 -50.74 32.62 -18.80
CA SER A 469 -50.31 33.48 -19.92
C SER A 469 -48.99 33.02 -20.56
N SER A 470 -49.08 32.74 -21.85
CA SER A 470 -48.00 32.72 -22.84
C SER A 470 -47.95 34.10 -23.56
N PRO A 471 -47.08 34.33 -24.56
CA PRO A 471 -45.62 34.31 -24.60
C PRO A 471 -45.07 35.65 -25.15
N THR A 472 -43.73 35.76 -25.25
CA THR A 472 -42.88 36.68 -26.08
C THR A 472 -41.95 37.63 -25.33
N SER A 473 -40.64 37.37 -25.42
CA SER A 473 -39.65 38.37 -25.86
C SER A 473 -38.33 37.68 -26.25
N MET A 474 -37.61 38.32 -27.16
CA MET A 474 -36.60 37.75 -28.06
C MET A 474 -35.26 37.45 -27.39
N LYS A 475 -34.61 36.40 -27.89
CA LYS A 475 -33.22 36.03 -27.61
C LYS A 475 -32.24 37.04 -28.21
N SER A 476 -31.29 37.51 -27.41
CA SER A 476 -29.99 38.02 -27.88
C SER A 476 -28.97 36.87 -27.93
N PRO A 477 -27.99 36.87 -28.87
CA PRO A 477 -26.97 35.82 -28.95
C PRO A 477 -25.84 36.09 -27.96
N LEU A 478 -25.44 35.06 -27.20
CA LEU A 478 -24.19 35.07 -26.44
C LEU A 478 -22.98 34.92 -27.39
N PRO A 479 -21.83 35.53 -27.07
CA PRO A 479 -20.61 35.42 -27.87
C PRO A 479 -20.01 34.01 -27.79
N PRO A 480 -19.23 33.58 -28.80
CA PRO A 480 -18.60 32.27 -28.80
C PRO A 480 -17.53 32.19 -27.70
N THR A 481 -17.66 31.20 -26.82
CA THR A 481 -16.64 30.82 -25.85
C THR A 481 -15.39 30.28 -26.56
N PRO A 482 -14.18 30.69 -26.16
CA PRO A 482 -12.95 30.15 -26.72
C PRO A 482 -12.77 28.68 -26.32
N LEU A 483 -12.28 27.87 -27.26
CA LEU A 483 -11.86 26.48 -27.04
C LEU A 483 -10.78 26.41 -25.94
N PRO A 484 -10.95 25.60 -24.89
CA PRO A 484 -9.91 25.43 -23.88
C PRO A 484 -8.74 24.62 -24.45
N LYS A 485 -7.53 25.15 -24.27
CA LYS A 485 -6.28 24.42 -24.43
C LYS A 485 -6.06 23.61 -23.15
N SER A 486 -6.17 22.28 -23.26
CA SER A 486 -5.80 21.23 -22.28
C SER A 486 -6.99 20.47 -21.66
N PRO A 487 -6.91 19.13 -21.52
CA PRO A 487 -8.04 18.27 -21.16
C PRO A 487 -8.40 18.25 -19.66
N ARG A 488 -7.80 19.09 -18.81
CA ARG A 488 -8.01 19.06 -17.36
C ARG A 488 -9.31 19.73 -16.87
N HIS A 489 -10.07 20.39 -17.75
CA HIS A 489 -11.29 21.11 -17.37
C HIS A 489 -12.56 20.59 -18.06
N LEU A 490 -12.81 19.28 -17.94
CA LEU A 490 -14.12 18.71 -18.22
C LEU A 490 -14.62 17.98 -16.97
N VAL A 491 -15.77 18.46 -16.48
CA VAL A 491 -16.60 17.99 -15.36
C VAL A 491 -16.21 18.54 -13.97
N GLN A 492 -17.12 19.36 -13.44
CA GLN A 492 -17.21 19.86 -12.08
C GLN A 492 -17.66 18.72 -11.14
N SER A 493 -16.89 17.62 -11.12
CA SER A 493 -17.02 16.48 -10.19
C SER A 493 -15.70 16.34 -9.46
N GLN A 494 -15.73 16.14 -8.14
CA GLN A 494 -14.52 15.89 -7.35
C GLN A 494 -13.70 14.74 -7.97
N PRO A 495 -12.36 14.84 -8.03
CA PRO A 495 -11.53 13.74 -8.51
C PRO A 495 -11.74 12.50 -7.61
N PRO A 496 -11.67 11.27 -8.17
CA PRO A 496 -11.67 10.05 -7.38
C PRO A 496 -10.55 10.08 -6.35
N LYS A 497 -10.83 9.61 -5.14
CA LYS A 497 -9.86 9.63 -4.06
C LYS A 497 -8.94 8.40 -4.12
N GLU A 498 -7.67 8.60 -3.79
CA GLU A 498 -6.77 7.48 -3.46
C GLU A 498 -7.23 6.87 -2.12
N LEU A 499 -7.29 5.54 -2.08
CA LEU A 499 -7.75 4.79 -0.92
C LEU A 499 -6.56 4.34 -0.08
N GLN A 500 -6.72 4.41 1.24
CA GLN A 500 -5.69 3.98 2.18
C GLN A 500 -5.55 2.46 2.15
N MET A 501 -4.33 2.03 1.82
CA MET A 501 -3.94 0.63 1.76
C MET A 501 -3.45 0.11 3.13
N PRO A 502 -3.46 -1.21 3.36
CA PRO A 502 -2.82 -1.81 4.53
C PRO A 502 -1.38 -1.34 4.74
N PHE A 503 -0.97 -1.21 6.01
CA PHE A 503 0.31 -0.60 6.44
C PHE A 503 1.52 -0.99 5.59
N ILE A 504 1.74 -2.28 5.33
CA ILE A 504 2.93 -2.73 4.59
C ILE A 504 2.88 -2.37 3.10
N ILE A 505 1.69 -2.38 2.48
CA ILE A 505 1.53 -1.99 1.07
C ILE A 505 1.68 -0.48 0.94
N ALA A 506 1.01 0.27 1.81
CA ALA A 506 1.04 1.73 1.83
C ALA A 506 2.48 2.26 1.90
N ASN A 507 3.30 1.71 2.80
CA ASN A 507 4.70 2.11 2.94
C ASN A 507 5.60 1.58 1.81
N GLY A 508 5.29 0.41 1.24
CA GLY A 508 5.97 -0.09 0.04
C GLY A 508 5.77 0.80 -1.18
N HIS A 509 4.53 1.28 -1.39
CA HIS A 509 4.19 2.21 -2.48
C HIS A 509 4.77 3.61 -2.28
N ALA A 510 4.67 4.14 -1.06
CA ALA A 510 5.15 5.48 -0.77
C ALA A 510 6.69 5.61 -0.86
N GLY A 511 7.41 4.49 -0.67
CA GLY A 511 8.87 4.45 -0.71
C GLY A 511 9.48 5.11 0.53
N VAL A 512 9.42 4.44 1.68
CA VAL A 512 9.92 4.98 2.95
C VAL A 512 11.40 5.38 2.86
N LEU A 513 11.68 6.64 3.21
CA LEU A 513 13.04 7.19 3.31
C LEU A 513 13.57 7.10 4.74
N GLY A 514 12.69 7.28 5.72
CA GLY A 514 13.00 7.19 7.14
C GLY A 514 11.78 7.48 8.00
N GLY A 515 12.01 7.67 9.30
CA GLY A 515 10.92 7.94 10.22
C GLY A 515 11.37 7.99 11.69
N CYS A 516 10.44 8.37 12.54
CA CYS A 516 10.64 8.53 13.97
C CYS A 516 9.60 7.77 14.79
N LEU A 517 10.05 7.10 15.85
CA LEU A 517 9.24 6.49 16.90
C LEU A 517 9.27 7.40 18.13
N PHE A 518 8.10 7.75 18.63
CA PHE A 518 7.99 8.55 19.84
C PHE A 518 6.87 8.05 20.75
N THR A 519 7.05 8.31 22.04
CA THR A 519 6.10 7.98 23.11
C THR A 519 5.21 9.18 23.39
N LEU A 520 3.92 8.93 23.57
CA LEU A 520 2.91 9.93 23.94
C LEU A 520 2.42 9.72 25.37
N GLU A 521 2.20 10.82 26.10
CA GLU A 521 1.39 10.81 27.31
C GLU A 521 -0.08 10.58 26.97
N ASN A 522 -0.89 10.07 27.93
CA ASN A 522 -2.27 9.67 27.64
C ASN A 522 -3.14 10.84 27.13
N ASP A 523 -3.06 12.01 27.77
CA ASP A 523 -3.87 13.17 27.39
C ASP A 523 -3.52 13.68 25.98
N VAL A 524 -2.23 13.61 25.63
CA VAL A 524 -1.71 14.00 24.30
C VAL A 524 -2.08 12.95 23.25
N TYR A 525 -2.00 11.66 23.60
CA TYR A 525 -2.39 10.56 22.73
C TYR A 525 -3.86 10.66 22.29
N ASP A 526 -4.76 10.95 23.23
CA ASP A 526 -6.19 11.09 22.92
C ASP A 526 -6.42 12.25 21.94
N ASN A 527 -5.71 13.38 22.09
CA ASN A 527 -5.78 14.48 21.12
C ASN A 527 -5.13 14.11 19.77
N PHE A 528 -4.01 13.40 19.78
CA PHE A 528 -3.27 13.03 18.57
C PHE A 528 -4.04 12.03 17.70
N VAL A 529 -4.61 10.99 18.31
CA VAL A 529 -5.29 9.87 17.63
C VAL A 529 -6.81 10.08 17.48
N ALA A 530 -7.41 11.06 18.19
CA ALA A 530 -8.86 11.22 18.32
C ALA A 530 -9.66 10.88 17.05
N GLU A 531 -10.70 10.05 17.24
CA GLU A 531 -11.50 9.41 16.20
C GLU A 531 -12.16 10.43 15.27
N ASN A 532 -11.54 10.66 14.11
CA ASN A 532 -12.30 11.13 12.94
C ASN A 532 -12.74 9.89 12.15
N ASN A 533 -14.04 9.81 11.89
CA ASN A 533 -14.73 8.71 11.22
C ASN A 533 -14.31 8.64 9.73
N THR A 534 -13.06 8.27 9.47
CA THR A 534 -12.41 8.25 8.15
C THR A 534 -12.67 6.97 7.35
N GLY A 535 -13.67 6.17 7.76
CA GLY A 535 -14.08 4.95 7.05
C GLY A 535 -14.44 5.16 5.57
N SER A 536 -14.56 6.42 5.12
CA SER A 536 -14.73 6.82 3.72
C SER A 536 -13.46 6.68 2.85
N LEU A 537 -12.25 6.77 3.44
CA LEU A 537 -10.98 6.77 2.67
C LEU A 537 -10.21 5.45 2.73
N ALA A 538 -10.58 4.52 3.61
CA ALA A 538 -9.89 3.24 3.74
C ALA A 538 -10.40 2.21 2.72
N LEU A 539 -9.47 1.40 2.17
CA LEU A 539 -9.87 0.23 1.39
C LEU A 539 -10.65 -0.74 2.28
N GLN A 540 -11.92 -0.99 1.94
CA GLN A 540 -12.81 -1.79 2.76
C GLN A 540 -12.53 -3.29 2.63
N LEU A 541 -11.49 -3.76 3.32
CA LEU A 541 -11.18 -5.17 3.51
C LEU A 541 -11.90 -5.69 4.76
N ARG A 542 -12.73 -6.73 4.58
CA ARG A 542 -13.56 -7.28 5.67
C ARG A 542 -13.30 -8.78 5.90
N GLY A 543 -12.39 -9.37 5.13
CA GLY A 543 -12.19 -10.80 5.08
C GLY A 543 -11.48 -11.35 6.32
N GLY A 544 -11.98 -12.44 6.86
CA GLY A 544 -11.41 -13.14 8.00
C GLY A 544 -11.46 -12.38 9.33
N LYS A 545 -11.01 -13.06 10.38
CA LYS A 545 -10.86 -12.52 11.73
C LYS A 545 -9.51 -12.92 12.29
N ALA A 546 -8.80 -11.96 12.86
CA ALA A 546 -7.51 -12.18 13.50
C ALA A 546 -7.69 -12.26 15.02
N PHE A 547 -7.10 -13.28 15.63
CA PHE A 547 -7.19 -13.56 17.04
C PHE A 547 -5.81 -13.42 17.71
N PRO A 548 -5.79 -12.97 18.97
CA PRO A 548 -4.58 -12.96 19.78
C PRO A 548 -4.08 -14.39 20.00
N ASP A 549 -2.76 -14.57 19.93
CA ASP A 549 -2.13 -15.85 20.23
C ASP A 549 -2.45 -16.25 21.69
N SER A 550 -3.21 -17.33 21.83
CA SER A 550 -3.64 -17.85 23.13
C SER A 550 -2.46 -18.19 24.06
N SER A 551 -1.31 -18.60 23.50
CA SER A 551 -0.11 -18.96 24.25
C SER A 551 0.57 -17.76 24.92
N ARG A 552 0.36 -16.55 24.39
CA ARG A 552 0.94 -15.28 24.86
C ARG A 552 -0.09 -14.31 25.45
N SER A 553 -1.28 -14.81 25.77
CA SER A 553 -2.39 -13.98 26.25
C SER A 553 -2.08 -13.24 27.56
N ASN A 554 -1.25 -13.81 28.43
CA ASN A 554 -0.84 -13.16 29.69
C ASN A 554 0.12 -11.99 29.44
N GLU A 555 1.11 -12.18 28.56
CA GLU A 555 2.03 -11.12 28.14
C GLU A 555 1.28 -9.98 27.44
N LEU A 556 0.33 -10.30 26.55
CA LEU A 556 -0.50 -9.29 25.87
C LEU A 556 -1.36 -8.46 26.84
N LYS A 557 -1.84 -9.04 27.94
CA LYS A 557 -2.55 -8.29 28.99
C LYS A 557 -1.64 -7.31 29.74
N MET A 558 -0.35 -7.59 29.82
CA MET A 558 0.63 -6.68 30.43
C MET A 558 0.94 -5.47 29.54
N SER A 559 0.63 -5.54 28.24
CA SER A 559 0.76 -4.42 27.30
C SER A 559 -0.02 -3.17 27.73
N LYS A 560 -1.04 -3.30 28.60
CA LYS A 560 -1.77 -2.15 29.15
C LYS A 560 -0.91 -1.19 29.98
N TYR A 561 0.24 -1.64 30.46
CA TYR A 561 1.20 -0.83 31.21
C TYR A 561 2.30 -0.26 30.33
N LEU A 562 2.32 -0.59 29.04
CA LEU A 562 3.27 -0.03 28.09
C LEU A 562 2.79 1.34 27.61
N PRO A 563 3.72 2.27 27.34
CA PRO A 563 3.36 3.60 26.88
C PRO A 563 2.77 3.57 25.47
N ARG A 564 2.04 4.63 25.14
CA ARG A 564 1.46 4.85 23.81
C ARG A 564 2.55 5.28 22.84
N ARG A 565 2.58 4.70 21.65
CA ARG A 565 3.65 4.92 20.67
C ARG A 565 3.10 5.20 19.30
N ILE A 566 3.66 6.23 18.67
CA ILE A 566 3.36 6.58 17.29
C ILE A 566 4.64 6.44 16.46
N LEU A 567 4.48 5.83 15.29
CA LEU A 567 5.47 5.84 14.22
C LEU A 567 5.07 6.88 13.18
N MET A 568 5.98 7.81 12.89
CA MET A 568 5.91 8.67 11.73
C MET A 568 6.89 8.15 10.68
N ALA A 569 6.44 7.99 9.44
CA ALA A 569 7.28 7.70 8.29
C ALA A 569 7.18 8.83 7.25
N TYR A 570 8.30 9.22 6.66
CA TYR A 570 8.34 10.15 5.53
C TYR A 570 8.93 9.46 4.30
N ASN A 571 8.38 9.80 3.14
CA ASN A 571 8.38 8.92 1.97
C ASN A 571 8.88 9.64 0.71
N GLN A 572 9.32 8.86 -0.28
CA GLN A 572 9.76 9.34 -1.59
C GLN A 572 8.61 9.96 -2.37
N ASP A 573 7.38 9.48 -2.16
CA ASP A 573 6.18 10.05 -2.76
C ASP A 573 5.78 11.42 -2.18
N LEU A 574 6.61 12.00 -1.30
CA LEU A 574 6.39 13.26 -0.59
C LEU A 574 5.16 13.21 0.34
N SER A 575 4.79 12.03 0.80
CA SER A 575 3.84 11.86 1.91
C SER A 575 4.56 11.68 3.25
N ILE A 576 3.90 12.10 4.32
CA ILE A 576 4.28 11.84 5.70
C ILE A 576 3.10 11.16 6.37
N ARG A 577 3.30 9.95 6.88
CA ARG A 577 2.22 9.09 7.39
C ARG A 577 2.48 8.71 8.84
N PHE A 578 1.40 8.73 9.63
CA PHE A 578 1.43 8.42 11.05
C PHE A 578 0.69 7.12 11.34
N PHE A 579 1.25 6.31 12.23
CA PHE A 579 0.71 5.01 12.62
C PHE A 579 0.80 4.79 14.12
N ASP A 580 -0.31 4.39 14.73
CA ASP A 580 -0.36 3.97 16.12
C ASP A 580 0.21 2.55 16.27
N LEU A 581 1.36 2.48 16.95
CA LEU A 581 2.07 1.26 17.34
C LEU A 581 1.75 0.84 18.78
N SER A 582 0.81 1.51 19.46
CA SER A 582 0.46 1.19 20.83
C SER A 582 -0.02 -0.25 20.94
N THR A 583 0.59 -1.00 21.85
CA THR A 583 0.33 -2.44 22.03
C THR A 583 -0.96 -2.68 22.81
N THR A 584 -1.55 -1.62 23.35
CA THR A 584 -2.91 -1.59 23.89
C THR A 584 -3.96 -1.97 22.86
N LEU A 585 -3.71 -1.69 21.56
CA LEU A 585 -4.55 -2.14 20.45
C LEU A 585 -4.55 -3.66 20.27
N LEU A 586 -3.54 -4.34 20.81
CA LEU A 586 -3.40 -5.80 20.77
C LEU A 586 -3.92 -6.49 22.05
N ILE A 587 -4.55 -5.75 22.97
CA ILE A 587 -5.07 -6.36 24.19
C ILE A 587 -6.32 -7.19 23.86
N PRO A 588 -6.35 -8.49 24.22
CA PRO A 588 -7.52 -9.34 24.01
C PRO A 588 -8.74 -8.81 24.78
N THR A 589 -9.84 -8.54 24.08
CA THR A 589 -11.16 -8.31 24.67
C THR A 589 -11.89 -9.67 24.81
N GLY A 590 -11.48 -10.46 25.79
CA GLY A 590 -11.97 -11.84 25.94
C GLY A 590 -11.49 -12.74 24.81
N ASN A 591 -12.41 -13.48 24.18
CA ASN A 591 -12.15 -14.31 22.99
C ASN A 591 -12.51 -13.59 21.68
N ALA A 592 -12.71 -12.27 21.73
CA ALA A 592 -13.04 -11.49 20.54
C ALA A 592 -11.81 -11.34 19.62
N PRO A 593 -12.03 -11.25 18.29
CA PRO A 593 -10.96 -10.88 17.37
C PRO A 593 -10.53 -9.42 17.57
N TYR A 594 -9.37 -9.08 17.03
CA TYR A 594 -8.91 -7.69 16.97
C TYR A 594 -9.93 -6.80 16.25
N GLN A 595 -10.09 -5.56 16.75
CA GLN A 595 -11.08 -4.60 16.23
C GLN A 595 -10.44 -3.55 15.31
N CYS A 596 -9.14 -3.32 15.44
CA CYS A 596 -8.38 -2.33 14.67
C CYS A 596 -7.18 -2.98 13.99
N ALA A 597 -6.62 -2.32 12.97
CA ALA A 597 -5.35 -2.73 12.39
C ALA A 597 -4.20 -2.47 13.39
N TRP A 598 -3.06 -3.14 13.17
CA TRP A 598 -1.83 -2.84 13.91
C TRP A 598 -0.61 -3.05 13.01
N PRO A 599 0.16 -2.00 12.69
CA PRO A 599 -0.01 -0.60 13.13
C PRO A 599 -1.30 0.03 12.58
N ASN A 600 -1.98 0.86 13.39
CA ASN A 600 -3.23 1.50 12.98
C ASN A 600 -2.95 2.88 12.36
N PRO A 601 -3.40 3.19 11.13
CA PRO A 601 -3.15 4.50 10.53
C PRO A 601 -3.83 5.65 11.32
N VAL A 602 -3.17 6.80 11.36
CA VAL A 602 -3.68 8.06 11.97
C VAL A 602 -3.82 9.10 10.87
N PRO A 603 -4.84 8.98 10.00
CA PRO A 603 -4.93 9.77 8.77
C PRO A 603 -5.15 11.27 9.01
N SER A 604 -5.73 11.65 10.13
CA SER A 604 -5.91 13.06 10.51
C SER A 604 -4.59 13.82 10.69
N MET A 605 -3.48 13.11 10.86
CA MET A 605 -2.14 13.68 10.97
C MET A 605 -1.29 13.46 9.72
N SER A 606 -1.79 12.71 8.72
CA SER A 606 -1.03 12.44 7.49
C SER A 606 -0.93 13.70 6.63
N ILE A 607 0.22 13.88 5.98
CA ILE A 607 0.51 15.00 5.09
C ILE A 607 0.76 14.45 3.68
N GLU A 608 0.07 14.98 2.69
CA GLU A 608 0.30 14.70 1.27
C GLU A 608 0.67 16.00 0.56
N LEU A 609 1.96 16.18 0.25
CA LEU A 609 2.46 17.42 -0.32
C LEU A 609 1.95 17.66 -1.75
N GLU A 610 1.55 16.61 -2.46
CA GLU A 610 0.95 16.74 -3.80
C GLU A 610 -0.32 17.59 -3.83
N LEU A 611 -1.06 17.65 -2.71
CA LEU A 611 -2.25 18.48 -2.59
C LEU A 611 -1.91 19.98 -2.68
N LEU A 612 -0.65 20.36 -2.49
CA LEU A 612 -0.18 21.73 -2.65
C LEU A 612 0.24 22.06 -4.09
N TYR A 613 0.28 21.07 -4.98
CA TYR A 613 0.84 21.26 -6.33
C TYR A 613 0.00 22.16 -7.21
N ASP A 614 -1.30 22.30 -6.96
CA ASP A 614 -2.13 23.21 -7.73
C ASP A 614 -1.97 24.68 -7.30
N ASP A 615 -1.28 24.96 -6.18
CA ASP A 615 -1.06 26.30 -5.67
C ASP A 615 0.19 26.94 -6.30
N THR A 616 0.00 28.07 -6.99
CA THR A 616 1.09 28.77 -7.69
C THR A 616 2.09 29.38 -6.74
N ILE A 617 1.66 29.86 -5.56
CA ILE A 617 2.56 30.45 -4.57
C ILE A 617 3.50 29.36 -4.07
N PHE A 618 2.97 28.19 -3.72
CA PHE A 618 3.79 27.04 -3.33
C PHE A 618 4.80 26.65 -4.42
N GLN A 619 4.37 26.52 -5.68
CA GLN A 619 5.27 26.17 -6.78
C GLN A 619 6.41 27.18 -6.99
N GLU A 620 6.10 28.48 -6.99
CA GLU A 620 7.09 29.55 -7.19
C GLU A 620 8.05 29.70 -6.01
N SER A 621 7.67 29.16 -4.84
CA SER A 621 8.45 29.25 -3.60
C SER A 621 9.55 28.21 -3.47
N LEU A 622 9.51 27.15 -4.28
CA LEU A 622 10.47 26.04 -4.23
C LEU A 622 11.64 26.30 -5.20
N ARG A 623 12.86 25.97 -4.78
CA ARG A 623 14.06 26.08 -5.64
C ARG A 623 14.14 24.98 -6.68
N ASN A 624 13.73 23.78 -6.28
CA ASN A 624 13.70 22.60 -7.13
C ASN A 624 12.32 22.48 -7.79
N SER A 625 12.29 21.93 -9.01
CA SER A 625 11.02 21.50 -9.60
C SER A 625 10.38 20.46 -8.69
N LEU A 626 9.04 20.41 -8.67
CA LEU A 626 8.26 19.40 -7.94
C LEU A 626 8.74 17.97 -8.25
N ASP A 627 9.16 17.70 -9.48
CA ASP A 627 9.67 16.38 -9.92
C ASP A 627 11.03 16.00 -9.30
N SER A 628 11.76 16.99 -8.77
CA SER A 628 13.10 16.83 -8.18
C SER A 628 13.12 17.08 -6.67
N LEU A 629 11.97 17.39 -6.07
CA LEU A 629 11.85 17.68 -4.65
C LEU A 629 11.99 16.39 -3.84
N SER A 630 12.78 16.41 -2.76
CA SER A 630 12.89 15.27 -1.85
C SER A 630 12.92 15.70 -0.38
N ILE A 631 12.30 14.90 0.49
CA ILE A 631 12.30 15.14 1.95
C ILE A 631 13.63 14.64 2.53
N ALA A 632 14.39 15.54 3.13
CA ALA A 632 15.63 15.21 3.83
C ALA A 632 15.35 14.67 5.25
N SER A 633 14.44 15.30 5.99
CA SER A 633 14.04 14.86 7.33
C SER A 633 12.76 15.56 7.79
N VAL A 634 12.15 15.02 8.84
CA VAL A 634 10.93 15.56 9.45
C VAL A 634 11.04 15.53 10.98
N GLN A 635 10.61 16.59 11.65
CA GLN A 635 10.47 16.66 13.11
C GLN A 635 9.05 17.06 13.50
N VAL A 636 8.57 16.50 14.62
CA VAL A 636 7.24 16.77 15.16
C VAL A 636 7.38 17.37 16.56
N ALA A 637 6.71 18.49 16.80
CA ALA A 637 6.45 19.03 18.12
C ALA A 637 5.09 18.49 18.57
N ILE A 638 5.15 17.43 19.36
CA ILE A 638 4.03 16.57 19.72
C ILE A 638 2.97 17.32 20.53
N ASP A 639 3.38 18.13 21.51
CA ASP A 639 2.43 18.84 22.37
C ASP A 639 1.80 20.04 21.64
N ALA A 640 2.51 20.62 20.66
CA ALA A 640 2.05 21.75 19.87
C ALA A 640 1.29 21.34 18.59
N LEU A 641 1.32 20.06 18.22
CA LEU A 641 0.83 19.53 16.94
C LEU A 641 1.40 20.28 15.72
N GLU A 642 2.70 20.59 15.78
CA GLU A 642 3.44 21.24 14.69
C GLU A 642 4.40 20.25 14.03
N VAL A 643 4.57 20.34 12.72
CA VAL A 643 5.46 19.47 11.93
C VAL A 643 6.39 20.34 11.09
N ALA A 644 7.69 20.09 11.20
CA ALA A 644 8.71 20.71 10.36
C ALA A 644 9.22 19.70 9.33
N VAL A 645 9.07 20.03 8.05
CA VAL A 645 9.51 19.25 6.90
C VAL A 645 10.69 19.97 6.26
N VAL A 646 11.85 19.31 6.20
CA VAL A 646 13.07 19.86 5.60
C VAL A 646 13.31 19.20 4.26
N PHE A 647 13.42 20.00 3.20
CA PHE A 647 13.78 19.52 1.87
C PHE A 647 15.30 19.46 1.67
N ASP A 648 15.75 18.66 0.72
CA ASP A 648 17.17 18.54 0.34
C ASP A 648 17.79 19.86 -0.17
N SER A 649 16.98 20.71 -0.80
CA SER A 649 17.34 22.05 -1.28
C SER A 649 17.54 23.07 -0.15
N GLY A 650 16.97 22.82 1.04
CA GLY A 650 17.21 23.60 2.26
C GLY A 650 16.02 24.43 2.76
N GLU A 651 14.89 24.43 2.06
CA GLU A 651 13.66 25.05 2.51
C GLU A 651 13.04 24.23 3.65
N VAL A 652 12.40 24.93 4.60
CA VAL A 652 11.72 24.32 5.75
C VAL A 652 10.24 24.66 5.70
N LEU A 653 9.40 23.66 5.44
CA LEU A 653 7.94 23.78 5.42
C LEU A 653 7.38 23.44 6.80
N ILE A 654 6.58 24.33 7.36
CA ILE A 654 5.92 24.15 8.66
C ILE A 654 4.44 23.87 8.46
N TYR A 655 3.95 22.81 9.09
CA TYR A 655 2.53 22.56 9.33
C TYR A 655 2.20 22.84 10.79
N HIS A 656 0.97 23.28 11.04
CA HIS A 656 0.47 23.60 12.37
C HIS A 656 -0.96 23.10 12.56
N GLU A 657 -1.42 23.10 13.81
CA GLU A 657 -2.78 22.69 14.18
C GLU A 657 -3.85 23.51 13.44
N THR A 658 -4.81 22.81 12.84
CA THR A 658 -5.95 23.41 12.14
C THR A 658 -6.89 24.11 13.13
N PRO A 659 -7.18 25.42 12.98
CA PRO A 659 -8.04 26.15 13.90
C PRO A 659 -9.50 25.70 13.84
N ALA A 660 -10.14 25.49 15.00
CA ALA A 660 -11.51 24.96 15.12
C ALA A 660 -12.66 25.82 14.51
N HIS A 661 -12.40 27.06 14.07
CA HIS A 661 -13.44 28.04 13.70
C HIS A 661 -13.18 28.86 12.43
N SER A 662 -12.25 28.45 11.57
CA SER A 662 -11.95 29.20 10.33
C SER A 662 -12.70 28.64 9.12
N GLU A 663 -13.98 28.97 8.95
CA GLU A 663 -14.75 28.63 7.74
C GLU A 663 -14.34 29.45 6.50
N VAL A 664 -13.52 30.50 6.68
CA VAL A 664 -13.10 31.41 5.60
C VAL A 664 -11.58 31.32 5.39
N SER A 665 -11.16 31.01 4.17
CA SER A 665 -9.75 31.06 3.77
C SER A 665 -9.21 32.49 3.89
N ALA A 666 -8.02 32.65 4.45
CA ALA A 666 -7.35 33.95 4.50
C ALA A 666 -6.93 34.34 3.07
N PRO A 667 -7.04 35.62 2.67
CA PRO A 667 -6.48 36.05 1.39
C PRO A 667 -4.96 35.84 1.38
N PRO A 668 -4.36 35.50 0.23
CA PRO A 668 -2.91 35.39 0.11
C PRO A 668 -2.23 36.67 0.61
N ARG A 669 -1.28 36.53 1.54
CA ARG A 669 -0.53 37.67 2.06
C ARG A 669 0.55 38.06 1.05
N ALA A 670 0.64 39.35 0.73
CA ALA A 670 1.74 39.87 -0.09
C ALA A 670 3.09 39.63 0.63
N HIS A 671 4.14 39.32 -0.13
CA HIS A 671 5.49 39.09 0.39
C HIS A 671 6.08 40.36 1.04
N GLU A 672 5.79 40.60 2.33
CA GLU A 672 6.38 41.72 3.08
C GLU A 672 7.82 41.40 3.57
N ASN A 673 8.13 40.12 3.80
CA ASN A 673 9.46 39.62 4.19
C ASN A 673 9.95 38.60 3.15
N THR A 674 11.22 38.71 2.73
CA THR A 674 11.82 37.83 1.71
C THR A 674 12.05 36.39 2.18
N GLU A 675 12.10 36.13 3.49
CA GLU A 675 12.47 34.82 4.06
C GLU A 675 11.26 33.93 4.42
N PHE A 676 10.05 34.51 4.51
CA PHE A 676 8.83 33.79 4.90
C PHE A 676 7.80 33.80 3.77
N ILE A 677 7.29 32.63 3.46
CA ILE A 677 6.25 32.43 2.45
C ILE A 677 5.07 31.80 3.17
N PHE A 678 4.01 32.58 3.39
CA PHE A 678 2.83 32.12 4.09
C PHE A 678 1.93 31.29 3.17
N LEU A 679 1.37 30.21 3.72
CA LEU A 679 0.50 29.25 3.04
C LEU A 679 -0.88 29.16 3.70
N ASP A 680 -1.24 30.14 4.56
CA ASP A 680 -2.50 30.16 5.33
C ASP A 680 -3.76 30.35 4.46
N HIS A 681 -3.59 30.62 3.17
CA HIS A 681 -4.64 30.64 2.16
C HIS A 681 -5.02 29.23 1.66
N ILE A 682 -4.13 28.25 1.81
CA ILE A 682 -4.35 26.88 1.35
C ILE A 682 -5.19 26.13 2.40
N ARG A 683 -6.30 25.53 1.96
CA ARG A 683 -7.11 24.63 2.79
C ARG A 683 -7.10 23.24 2.20
N LEU A 684 -6.83 22.25 3.05
CA LEU A 684 -6.80 20.86 2.62
C LEU A 684 -8.23 20.37 2.33
N PRO A 685 -8.42 19.49 1.32
CA PRO A 685 -9.74 18.97 0.96
C PRO A 685 -10.39 18.10 2.03
N ASP A 686 -9.60 17.49 2.92
CA ASP A 686 -10.09 16.61 3.97
C ASP A 686 -10.40 17.42 5.25
N PRO A 687 -11.68 17.58 5.63
CA PRO A 687 -12.05 18.26 6.86
C PRO A 687 -11.62 17.50 8.13
N ALA A 688 -11.21 16.23 8.00
CA ALA A 688 -10.69 15.45 9.11
C ALA A 688 -9.21 15.70 9.42
N SER A 689 -8.50 16.47 8.58
CA SER A 689 -7.10 16.84 8.85
C SER A 689 -7.02 17.73 10.09
N LYS A 690 -6.08 17.42 10.98
CA LYS A 690 -5.78 18.22 12.19
C LYS A 690 -4.63 19.19 11.99
N ILE A 691 -3.93 19.07 10.87
CA ILE A 691 -2.81 19.93 10.53
C ILE A 691 -3.00 20.53 9.14
N GLU A 692 -2.51 21.75 8.97
CA GLU A 692 -2.55 22.47 7.70
C GLU A 692 -1.21 23.17 7.41
N PRO A 693 -0.88 23.44 6.13
CA PRO A 693 0.36 24.12 5.79
C PRO A 693 0.35 25.56 6.33
N TYR A 694 1.43 25.97 6.99
CA TYR A 694 1.52 27.28 7.62
C TYR A 694 2.43 28.26 6.86
N PHE A 695 3.71 27.96 6.76
CA PHE A 695 4.67 28.76 6.00
C PHE A 695 5.86 27.92 5.55
N ILE A 696 6.55 28.39 4.51
CA ILE A 696 7.90 27.97 4.14
C ILE A 696 8.88 29.04 4.64
N PHE A 697 9.96 28.58 5.27
CA PHE A 697 11.13 29.39 5.58
C PHE A 697 12.26 29.03 4.62
N ASP A 698 12.73 30.03 3.88
CA ASP A 698 13.89 29.90 2.99
C ASP A 698 14.86 31.07 3.24
N ALA A 699 16.04 30.75 3.77
CA ALA A 699 17.10 31.73 4.03
C ALA A 699 18.06 31.91 2.84
N GLU A 700 17.90 31.15 1.76
CA GLU A 700 18.81 31.10 0.61
C GLU A 700 20.25 30.66 0.95
N LYS A 701 20.42 29.88 2.02
CA LYS A 701 21.74 29.47 2.55
C LYS A 701 22.11 28.03 2.21
N GLY A 702 21.41 27.39 1.27
CA GLY A 702 21.65 26.02 0.83
C GLY A 702 21.04 24.98 1.80
N PRO A 703 21.55 23.74 1.84
CA PRO A 703 20.98 22.69 2.68
C PRO A 703 21.06 23.00 4.18
N VAL A 704 20.00 22.62 4.89
CA VAL A 704 19.95 22.62 6.36
C VAL A 704 20.92 21.58 6.91
N GLU A 705 21.69 21.96 7.92
CA GLU A 705 22.62 21.07 8.63
C GLU A 705 22.01 20.54 9.92
N ALA A 706 21.36 21.40 10.69
CA ALA A 706 20.61 21.01 11.88
C ALA A 706 19.40 21.92 12.07
N TYR A 707 18.37 21.41 12.70
CA TYR A 707 17.20 22.19 13.09
C TYR A 707 16.60 21.62 14.38
N SER A 708 15.83 22.43 15.08
CA SER A 708 15.12 22.00 16.27
C SER A 708 13.80 22.76 16.38
N LEU A 709 12.70 22.00 16.28
CA LEU A 709 11.35 22.44 16.55
C LEU A 709 11.05 22.25 18.04
N SER A 710 10.38 23.22 18.66
CA SER A 710 9.98 23.16 20.08
C SER A 710 8.47 23.12 20.24
N ASP A 711 8.02 22.43 21.28
CA ASP A 711 6.61 22.38 21.72
C ASP A 711 6.06 23.71 22.29
N VAL A 712 6.80 24.81 22.15
CA VAL A 712 6.49 26.12 22.74
C VAL A 712 6.56 27.26 21.71
N GLY A 713 6.49 26.91 20.42
CA GLY A 713 6.32 27.85 19.31
C GLY A 713 7.62 28.51 18.82
N PHE A 714 8.77 27.87 18.99
CA PHE A 714 10.05 28.32 18.45
C PHE A 714 10.70 27.26 17.55
N LEU A 715 11.35 27.73 16.49
CA LEU A 715 12.13 26.93 15.55
C LEU A 715 13.56 27.49 15.49
N ALA A 716 14.55 26.62 15.53
CA ALA A 716 15.95 26.98 15.29
C ALA A 716 16.47 26.20 14.08
N ILE A 717 17.22 26.86 13.20
CA ILE A 717 17.74 26.26 11.97
C ILE A 717 19.19 26.69 11.79
N SER A 718 20.08 25.76 11.44
CA SER A 718 21.44 26.01 10.99
C SER A 718 21.66 25.43 9.61
N TYR A 719 22.48 26.12 8.82
CA TYR A 719 22.77 25.79 7.43
C TYR A 719 24.25 25.48 7.25
N ARG A 720 24.57 24.65 6.24
CA ARG A 720 25.96 24.26 5.92
C ARG A 720 26.89 25.43 5.60
N ARG A 721 26.35 26.58 5.22
CA ARG A 721 27.12 27.80 4.95
C ARG A 721 27.43 28.63 6.21
N GLY A 722 27.10 28.12 7.40
CA GLY A 722 27.40 28.78 8.68
C GLY A 722 26.39 29.86 9.10
N PHE A 723 25.23 29.89 8.45
CA PHE A 723 24.08 30.72 8.87
C PHE A 723 23.22 29.95 9.89
N MET A 724 22.75 30.65 10.92
CA MET A 724 21.80 30.12 11.89
C MET A 724 20.70 31.15 12.14
N ALA A 725 19.46 30.70 12.25
CA ALA A 725 18.31 31.53 12.59
C ALA A 725 17.50 30.92 13.74
N ILE A 726 16.89 31.80 14.55
CA ILE A 726 15.89 31.47 15.55
C ILE A 726 14.60 32.19 15.16
N VAL A 727 13.53 31.43 15.01
CA VAL A 727 12.22 31.87 14.56
C VAL A 727 11.21 31.73 15.70
N ASP A 728 10.46 32.79 15.96
CA ASP A 728 9.24 32.76 16.77
C ASP A 728 8.07 32.50 15.83
N MET A 729 7.41 31.35 15.97
CA MET A 729 6.36 30.92 15.03
C MET A 729 5.00 31.59 15.33
N ARG A 730 4.86 32.31 16.44
CA ARG A 730 3.65 33.08 16.79
C ARG A 730 3.67 34.43 16.09
N GLY A 731 3.16 34.48 14.86
CA GLY A 731 3.42 35.61 13.96
C GLY A 731 4.84 35.52 13.40
N PRO A 732 5.10 34.50 12.54
CA PRO A 732 6.42 34.04 12.13
C PRO A 732 7.40 35.17 11.86
N ARG A 733 8.48 35.20 12.64
CA ARG A 733 9.56 36.18 12.49
C ARG A 733 10.88 35.63 12.98
N VAL A 734 11.96 36.03 12.31
CA VAL A 734 13.32 35.79 12.79
C VAL A 734 13.58 36.71 13.98
N ILE A 735 13.84 36.14 15.15
CA ILE A 735 14.18 36.88 16.38
C ILE A 735 15.69 36.91 16.64
N PHE A 736 16.46 36.10 15.91
CA PHE A 736 17.91 36.10 15.91
C PHE A 736 18.45 35.45 14.65
N ASN A 737 19.51 36.01 14.08
CA ASN A 737 20.31 35.38 13.05
C ASN A 737 21.81 35.58 13.31
N HIS A 738 22.62 34.66 12.82
CA HIS A 738 24.07 34.72 12.92
C HIS A 738 24.70 34.09 11.68
N GLU A 739 25.70 34.75 11.10
CA GLU A 739 26.48 34.24 9.96
C GLU A 739 27.96 34.18 10.34
N SER A 740 28.56 32.99 10.25
CA SER A 740 29.99 32.80 10.56
C SER A 740 30.88 33.38 9.46
N ASP A 741 31.55 34.51 9.73
CA ASP A 741 32.37 35.21 8.75
C ASP A 741 33.76 34.56 8.58
N SER A 742 34.12 34.16 7.34
CA SER A 742 35.39 33.48 7.03
C SER A 742 36.64 34.36 7.19
N LYS A 743 36.49 35.68 7.40
CA LYS A 743 37.56 36.68 7.31
C LYS A 743 38.16 37.15 8.65
N GLN A 744 37.63 36.75 9.82
CA GLN A 744 38.10 37.25 11.13
C GLN A 744 38.90 36.24 11.97
N ARG A 745 39.94 35.61 11.41
CA ARG A 745 41.01 34.98 12.21
C ARG A 745 42.36 35.62 11.92
N LYS A 746 42.54 36.87 12.35
CA LYS A 746 43.87 37.46 12.57
C LYS A 746 43.94 37.99 14.00
N HIS A 747 44.91 37.48 14.74
CA HIS A 747 45.28 37.76 16.13
C HIS A 747 44.41 37.12 17.21
N LEU A 748 44.85 35.94 17.69
CA LEU A 748 45.24 35.71 19.09
C LEU A 748 45.92 34.34 19.22
N SER A 749 47.19 34.37 19.60
CA SER A 749 48.08 33.22 19.80
C SER A 749 47.94 32.67 21.23
N GLY A 750 47.72 31.36 21.37
CA GLY A 750 47.76 30.67 22.67
C GLY A 750 47.58 29.15 22.55
N ILE A 751 48.71 28.45 22.50
CA ILE A 751 49.00 27.00 22.61
C ILE A 751 47.85 26.11 23.13
N HIS A 752 47.31 25.22 22.28
CA HIS A 752 47.34 23.75 22.46
C HIS A 752 46.83 23.03 21.19
N VAL A 753 47.54 21.97 20.81
CA VAL A 753 47.41 21.19 19.59
C VAL A 753 46.24 20.20 19.67
N SER A 754 45.28 20.27 18.74
CA SER A 754 44.56 19.10 18.23
C SER A 754 44.27 19.26 16.73
N THR A 755 44.35 18.14 16.03
CA THR A 755 44.34 17.95 14.57
C THR A 755 43.13 18.54 13.84
N SER A 756 43.37 19.58 13.03
CA SER A 756 42.78 19.92 11.72
C SER A 756 41.34 19.47 11.38
N PRO A 757 40.45 20.43 11.05
CA PRO A 757 39.69 20.42 9.80
C PRO A 757 40.41 21.26 8.73
N THR A 758 40.19 20.86 7.48
CA THR A 758 40.59 21.52 6.22
C THR A 758 40.57 23.05 6.30
N ARG A 759 41.69 23.69 5.90
CA ARG A 759 41.83 25.15 5.80
C ARG A 759 40.73 25.72 4.88
N GLY A 760 39.69 26.33 5.45
CA GLY A 760 38.75 27.19 4.72
C GLY A 760 37.26 27.08 5.05
N GLU A 761 36.81 26.04 5.76
CA GLU A 761 35.39 25.83 6.04
C GLU A 761 34.93 26.52 7.34
N PRO A 762 33.71 27.12 7.37
CA PRO A 762 33.17 27.77 8.56
C PRO A 762 32.90 26.75 9.68
N ASP A 763 33.05 27.16 10.94
CA ASP A 763 32.67 26.35 12.11
C ASP A 763 31.15 26.36 12.28
N ILE A 764 30.49 25.38 11.64
CA ILE A 764 29.02 25.29 11.55
C ILE A 764 28.40 24.70 12.82
N VAL A 765 27.17 25.14 13.12
CA VAL A 765 26.35 24.56 14.19
C VAL A 765 25.77 23.24 13.68
N LYS A 766 26.12 22.14 14.35
CA LYS A 766 25.71 20.77 13.98
C LYS A 766 24.62 20.17 14.87
N SER A 767 24.41 20.70 16.07
CA SER A 767 23.34 20.25 16.97
C SER A 767 22.64 21.44 17.60
N LEU A 768 21.31 21.42 17.58
CA LEU A 768 20.42 22.43 18.13
C LEU A 768 19.47 21.76 19.12
N LYS A 769 19.34 22.30 20.34
CA LYS A 769 18.44 21.73 21.35
C LYS A 769 17.72 22.79 22.16
N TRP A 770 16.38 22.75 22.12
CA TRP A 770 15.53 23.52 23.02
C TRP A 770 15.43 22.89 24.40
N THR A 771 15.58 23.73 25.43
CA THR A 771 15.47 23.32 26.83
C THR A 771 14.87 24.43 27.68
N VAL A 772 14.21 24.06 28.78
CA VAL A 772 13.82 25.01 29.82
C VAL A 772 14.55 24.62 31.09
N CYS A 773 15.62 25.35 31.41
CA CYS A 773 16.48 25.02 32.55
C CYS A 773 17.11 26.28 33.17
N ALA A 774 17.64 26.10 34.38
CA ALA A 774 18.56 27.03 35.02
C ALA A 774 20.01 26.74 34.57
N ILE A 775 20.89 27.72 34.75
CA ILE A 775 22.35 27.59 34.56
C ILE A 775 23.09 28.07 35.81
N GLU A 776 24.39 27.83 35.95
CA GLU A 776 25.13 28.10 37.20
C GLU A 776 24.98 29.54 37.72
N LYS A 777 24.99 30.52 36.81
CA LYS A 777 24.91 31.95 37.14
C LYS A 777 23.51 32.55 37.00
N ASP A 778 22.52 31.74 36.63
CA ASP A 778 21.12 32.14 36.50
C ASP A 778 20.20 31.00 36.95
N PRO A 779 19.76 31.01 38.23
CA PRO A 779 18.94 29.96 38.82
C PRO A 779 17.48 30.00 38.34
N GLN A 780 17.09 30.98 37.52
CA GLN A 780 15.73 31.06 36.97
C GLN A 780 15.57 30.07 35.83
N LEU A 781 14.40 29.42 35.79
CA LEU A 781 13.99 28.67 34.62
C LEU A 781 13.73 29.64 33.46
N ARG A 782 14.46 29.46 32.37
CA ARG A 782 14.33 30.24 31.13
C ARG A 782 14.27 29.29 29.95
N VAL A 783 13.61 29.72 28.87
CA VAL A 783 13.68 29.04 27.57
C VAL A 783 15.05 29.31 26.98
N ARG A 784 15.78 28.25 26.62
CA ARG A 784 17.14 28.34 26.10
C ARG A 784 17.29 27.45 24.88
N LEU A 785 18.00 27.94 23.88
CA LEU A 785 18.51 27.15 22.78
C LEU A 785 19.98 26.86 23.02
N LEU A 786 20.37 25.59 22.93
CA LEU A 786 21.77 25.17 22.89
C LEU A 786 22.18 24.96 21.45
N ALA A 787 23.17 25.71 20.99
CA ALA A 787 23.77 25.57 19.67
C ALA A 787 25.19 25.04 19.81
N LEU A 788 25.44 23.79 19.40
CA LEU A 788 26.75 23.15 19.48
C LEU A 788 27.39 23.05 18.10
N ARG A 789 28.61 23.58 17.96
CA ARG A 789 29.37 23.64 16.71
C ARG A 789 30.20 22.38 16.49
N GLN A 790 30.63 22.16 15.25
CA GLN A 790 31.50 21.04 14.88
C GLN A 790 32.83 21.03 15.67
N SER A 791 33.35 22.19 16.05
CA SER A 791 34.54 22.31 16.92
C SER A 791 34.32 21.81 18.36
N GLY A 792 33.08 21.57 18.78
CA GLY A 792 32.70 21.29 20.17
C GLY A 792 32.50 22.55 21.03
N ASP A 793 32.65 23.74 20.45
CA ASP A 793 32.25 25.00 21.08
C ASP A 793 30.74 25.19 20.99
N GLY A 794 30.11 25.56 22.10
CA GLY A 794 28.67 25.71 22.20
C GLY A 794 28.26 27.09 22.71
N GLU A 795 27.10 27.55 22.28
CA GLU A 795 26.50 28.83 22.67
C GLU A 795 25.07 28.61 23.18
N ILE A 796 24.74 29.21 24.33
CA ILE A 796 23.41 29.19 24.92
C ILE A 796 22.73 30.52 24.62
N TYR A 797 21.62 30.47 23.89
CA TYR A 797 20.76 31.62 23.61
C TYR A 797 19.56 31.59 24.53
N THR A 798 19.46 32.56 25.44
CA THR A 798 18.35 32.68 26.38
C THR A 798 17.25 33.56 25.78
N LEU A 799 16.01 33.06 25.73
CA LEU A 799 14.86 33.85 25.26
C LEU A 799 14.24 34.65 26.39
N VAL A 800 13.91 35.91 26.10
CA VAL A 800 13.28 36.84 27.03
C VAL A 800 12.04 37.42 26.37
N GLY A 801 10.88 37.23 27.03
CA GLY A 801 9.61 37.82 26.62
C GLY A 801 9.40 39.19 27.27
N SER A 802 8.93 40.17 26.50
CA SER A 802 8.57 41.50 26.99
C SER A 802 7.20 41.94 26.48
N GLY A 803 6.38 42.58 27.34
CA GLY A 803 5.05 43.08 26.98
C GLY A 803 3.89 42.08 27.13
N THR A 804 2.69 42.51 26.75
CA THR A 804 1.45 41.71 26.74
C THR A 804 0.66 42.03 25.45
N PRO A 805 0.62 41.13 24.44
CA PRO A 805 1.25 39.81 24.37
C PRO A 805 2.80 39.89 24.37
N ALA A 806 3.45 38.82 24.82
CA ALA A 806 4.90 38.79 24.99
C ALA A 806 5.61 38.77 23.62
N ALA A 807 6.33 39.84 23.31
CA ALA A 807 7.29 39.86 22.21
C ALA A 807 8.60 39.22 22.71
N TRP A 808 8.96 38.08 22.11
CA TRP A 808 10.19 37.34 22.41
C TRP A 808 11.39 37.92 21.66
N ASN A 809 12.53 37.97 22.35
CA ASN A 809 13.83 38.31 21.79
C ASN A 809 14.91 37.43 22.43
N VAL A 810 16.07 37.34 21.77
CA VAL A 810 17.25 36.66 22.31
C VAL A 810 18.06 37.64 23.16
N GLN A 811 18.50 37.19 24.34
CA GLN A 811 19.40 37.97 25.18
C GLN A 811 20.71 38.29 24.43
N LYS A 812 21.19 39.54 24.53
CA LYS A 812 22.27 40.08 23.68
C LYS A 812 23.58 39.28 23.68
N GLU A 813 23.95 38.65 24.79
CA GLU A 813 25.17 37.85 24.90
C GLU A 813 24.82 36.37 25.03
N ALA A 814 25.31 35.57 24.09
CA ALA A 814 25.24 34.12 24.18
C ALA A 814 26.24 33.61 25.22
N ILE A 815 25.83 32.62 26.02
CA ILE A 815 26.67 32.09 27.09
C ILE A 815 27.44 30.89 26.54
N PRO A 816 28.78 30.88 26.59
CA PRO A 816 29.56 29.79 26.04
C PRO A 816 29.47 28.54 26.92
N PHE A 817 29.46 27.37 26.28
CA PHE A 817 29.65 26.07 26.91
C PHE A 817 30.53 25.19 26.01
N ARG A 818 30.90 24.00 26.50
CA ARG A 818 31.74 23.05 25.76
C ARG A 818 31.06 21.69 25.68
N GLY A 819 30.80 21.23 24.47
CA GLY A 819 30.35 19.87 24.19
C GLY A 819 31.50 18.95 23.77
N PHE A 820 31.15 17.87 23.08
CA PHE A 820 32.06 17.00 22.37
C PHE A 820 32.23 17.49 20.91
N VAL A 821 33.39 17.19 20.29
CA VAL A 821 33.74 17.62 18.92
C VAL A 821 33.00 16.76 17.89
N GLU A 822 32.62 17.32 16.74
CA GLU A 822 31.79 16.64 15.73
C GLU A 822 30.51 16.05 16.35
N PRO A 823 29.64 16.88 16.98
CA PRO A 823 28.43 16.41 17.63
C PRO A 823 27.45 15.81 16.62
N LEU A 824 26.70 14.79 17.04
CA LEU A 824 25.56 14.28 16.28
C LEU A 824 24.42 15.30 16.33
N THR A 825 23.61 15.39 15.27
CA THR A 825 22.49 16.34 15.17
C THR A 825 21.55 16.25 16.37
N ASP A 826 21.12 15.03 16.72
CA ASP A 826 20.28 14.74 17.89
C ASP A 826 21.07 14.29 19.13
N GLY A 827 22.39 14.52 19.16
CA GLY A 827 23.30 14.04 20.21
C GLY A 827 23.38 14.87 21.48
N THR A 828 22.50 15.87 21.65
CA THR A 828 22.54 16.80 22.79
C THR A 828 21.34 16.61 23.70
N PHE A 829 21.60 16.26 24.98
CA PHE A 829 20.58 16.00 25.99
C PHE A 829 20.80 16.84 27.24
N VAL A 830 19.73 17.40 27.79
CA VAL A 830 19.76 18.12 29.07
C VAL A 830 18.88 17.35 30.04
N LEU A 831 19.46 16.82 31.11
CA LEU A 831 18.77 15.91 32.03
C LEU A 831 18.73 16.48 33.44
N ASP A 832 17.66 16.20 34.20
CA ASP A 832 17.59 16.46 35.64
C ASP A 832 18.70 15.69 36.36
N ILE A 833 19.45 16.33 37.25
CA ILE A 833 20.60 15.66 37.89
C ILE A 833 20.20 14.54 38.84
N ARG A 834 18.98 14.57 39.40
CA ARG A 834 18.53 13.65 40.44
C ARG A 834 17.73 12.50 39.85
N LYS A 835 16.84 12.81 38.92
CA LYS A 835 15.94 11.82 38.32
C LYS A 835 16.34 11.42 36.90
N GLY A 836 17.25 12.16 36.27
CA GLY A 836 17.68 11.90 34.91
C GLY A 836 16.64 12.20 33.83
N PHE A 837 15.48 12.77 34.18
CA PHE A 837 14.45 13.12 33.21
C PHE A 837 14.89 14.24 32.26
N SER A 838 14.47 14.14 30.99
CA SER A 838 14.79 15.14 29.98
C SER A 838 14.15 16.50 30.29
N LEU A 839 14.94 17.57 30.25
CA LEU A 839 14.50 18.95 30.51
C LEU A 839 14.13 19.67 29.20
N LYS A 840 13.25 19.06 28.40
CA LYS A 840 12.76 19.61 27.12
C LYS A 840 11.99 20.92 27.32
N ALA A 841 11.79 21.67 26.25
CA ALA A 841 10.94 22.86 26.25
C ALA A 841 9.46 22.50 26.06
N THR A 842 8.85 21.87 27.06
CA THR A 842 7.41 21.50 27.05
C THR A 842 6.52 22.66 27.52
N PRO A 843 5.21 22.64 27.20
CA PRO A 843 4.27 23.67 27.68
C PRO A 843 4.26 23.84 29.20
N SER A 844 4.34 22.74 29.95
CA SER A 844 4.36 22.76 31.42
C SER A 844 5.60 23.45 31.99
N ARG A 845 6.79 23.19 31.42
CA ARG A 845 8.04 23.85 31.83
C ARG A 845 8.10 25.29 31.35
N PHE A 846 7.57 25.58 30.17
CA PHE A 846 7.43 26.95 29.68
C PHE A 846 6.56 27.80 30.60
N ALA A 847 5.43 27.26 31.06
CA ALA A 847 4.59 27.92 32.06
C ALA A 847 5.36 28.19 33.38
N ALA A 848 6.22 27.27 33.82
CA ALA A 848 7.10 27.48 34.98
C ALA A 848 8.14 28.59 34.75
N ALA A 849 8.72 28.66 33.55
CA ALA A 849 9.62 29.75 33.17
C ALA A 849 8.90 31.11 33.15
N LEU A 850 7.65 31.18 32.68
CA LEU A 850 6.84 32.40 32.69
C LEU A 850 6.51 32.88 34.11
N ARG A 851 6.34 31.97 35.07
CA ARG A 851 6.20 32.31 36.51
C ARG A 851 7.52 32.72 37.17
N ASN A 852 8.64 32.64 36.45
CA ASN A 852 10.00 32.86 36.95
C ASN A 852 10.37 31.95 38.12
N ASP A 853 9.91 30.69 38.07
CA ASP A 853 10.23 29.66 39.07
C ASP A 853 11.77 29.49 39.15
N LYS A 854 12.30 29.37 40.38
CA LYS A 854 13.74 29.25 40.66
C LYS A 854 14.09 27.83 41.10
N VAL A 855 15.26 27.36 40.67
CA VAL A 855 15.84 26.10 41.16
C VAL A 855 16.80 26.38 42.32
N SER A 856 16.93 25.43 43.26
CA SER A 856 17.89 25.54 44.36
C SER A 856 19.32 25.76 43.85
N THR A 857 20.07 26.62 44.54
CA THR A 857 21.46 26.96 44.22
C THR A 857 22.50 26.06 44.91
N GLU A 858 22.06 25.12 45.76
CA GLU A 858 22.96 24.29 46.58
C GLU A 858 23.65 23.17 45.78
N ALA A 859 23.09 22.74 44.64
CA ALA A 859 23.62 21.70 43.77
C ALA A 859 23.26 21.99 42.30
N PRO A 860 24.05 21.50 41.31
CA PRO A 860 23.73 21.67 39.90
C PRO A 860 22.36 21.06 39.60
N ALA A 861 21.48 21.81 38.95
CA ALA A 861 20.10 21.38 38.71
C ALA A 861 19.97 20.31 37.61
N CYS A 862 20.93 20.28 36.68
CA CYS A 862 20.89 19.46 35.48
C CYS A 862 22.28 19.00 35.08
N ILE A 863 22.34 18.09 34.12
CA ILE A 863 23.55 17.70 33.40
C ILE A 863 23.34 17.89 31.89
N LEU A 864 24.42 18.23 31.20
CA LEU A 864 24.46 18.27 29.74
C LEU A 864 25.24 17.05 29.24
N VAL A 865 24.57 16.22 28.45
CA VAL A 865 25.20 15.11 27.70
C VAL A 865 25.34 15.57 26.25
N SER A 866 26.57 15.50 25.73
CA SER A 866 26.87 15.79 24.32
C SER A 866 27.61 14.62 23.70
N VAL A 867 27.05 14.08 22.62
CA VAL A 867 27.57 12.93 21.88
C VAL A 867 28.06 13.41 20.53
N GLY A 868 29.31 13.10 20.20
CA GLY A 868 29.85 13.30 18.86
C GLY A 868 30.24 11.99 18.19
N THR A 869 30.77 12.08 16.99
CA THR A 869 31.04 10.90 16.13
C THR A 869 32.04 9.90 16.74
N LYS A 870 32.92 10.35 17.64
CA LYS A 870 34.01 9.55 18.25
C LYS A 870 33.97 9.44 19.77
N GLY A 871 33.00 10.05 20.44
CA GLY A 871 32.94 10.03 21.90
C GLY A 871 31.78 10.83 22.46
N ALA A 872 31.70 10.87 23.78
CA ALA A 872 30.69 11.63 24.51
C ALA A 872 31.31 12.41 25.67
N ARG A 873 30.62 13.48 26.09
CA ARG A 873 31.01 14.32 27.22
C ARG A 873 29.78 14.67 28.05
N VAL A 874 29.93 14.59 29.37
CA VAL A 874 28.93 15.04 30.34
C VAL A 874 29.50 16.22 31.16
N ALA A 875 28.70 17.27 31.33
CA ALA A 875 29.00 18.42 32.16
C ALA A 875 27.92 18.64 33.23
N ALA A 876 28.31 19.18 34.39
CA ALA A 876 27.42 19.63 35.44
C ALA A 876 26.80 20.95 35.02
N SER A 877 25.48 21.09 35.16
CA SER A 877 24.73 22.18 34.54
C SER A 877 24.97 22.27 33.02
N VAL A 878 24.26 23.15 32.33
CA VAL A 878 24.48 23.31 30.88
C VAL A 878 25.84 23.96 30.55
N ASN A 879 26.32 24.84 31.41
CA ASN A 879 27.55 25.63 31.22
C ASN A 879 28.59 25.45 32.34
N GLY A 880 28.47 24.40 33.16
CA GLY A 880 29.36 24.17 34.29
C GLY A 880 30.54 23.24 33.97
N GLU A 881 31.14 22.71 35.03
CA GLU A 881 32.35 21.89 34.94
C GLU A 881 32.11 20.52 34.28
N LYS A 882 33.15 19.97 33.65
CA LYS A 882 33.12 18.64 33.02
C LYS A 882 33.07 17.56 34.10
N LEU A 883 32.04 16.70 34.05
CA LEU A 883 31.91 15.53 34.92
C LEU A 883 32.62 14.31 34.34
N ALA A 884 32.34 13.98 33.08
CA ALA A 884 32.89 12.81 32.41
C ALA A 884 33.17 13.08 30.92
N LYS A 885 34.08 12.30 30.34
CA LYS A 885 34.34 12.27 28.90
C LYS A 885 34.86 10.88 28.53
N THR A 886 34.31 10.31 27.46
CA THR A 886 34.74 9.03 26.91
C THR A 886 34.96 9.15 25.41
N GLU A 887 35.84 8.33 24.85
CA GLU A 887 36.10 8.21 23.42
C GLU A 887 36.11 6.73 23.06
N TRP A 888 35.32 6.32 22.07
CA TRP A 888 35.30 4.93 21.64
C TRP A 888 36.39 4.67 20.59
N GLY A 889 37.01 3.50 20.68
CA GLY A 889 38.14 3.13 19.83
C GLY A 889 37.78 3.04 18.35
N SER A 890 38.79 3.08 17.47
CA SER A 890 38.63 2.98 16.01
C SER A 890 37.88 1.73 15.52
N LYS A 891 37.88 0.66 16.32
CA LYS A 891 37.13 -0.58 16.07
C LYS A 891 35.61 -0.38 16.14
N ALA A 892 35.12 0.59 16.91
CA ALA A 892 33.69 0.86 17.04
C ALA A 892 33.10 1.59 15.82
N GLY A 893 33.93 2.34 15.08
CA GLY A 893 33.47 3.15 13.95
C GLY A 893 33.06 4.57 14.38
N ASN A 894 32.23 5.23 13.58
CA ASN A 894 31.56 6.47 14.00
C ASN A 894 30.22 6.13 14.65
N ALA A 895 29.77 6.96 15.59
CA ALA A 895 28.38 6.94 16.02
C ALA A 895 27.46 7.47 14.90
N ILE A 896 26.31 6.81 14.74
CA ILE A 896 25.28 7.14 13.76
C ILE A 896 24.14 7.88 14.46
N THR A 897 23.63 7.32 15.55
CA THR A 897 22.57 7.91 16.37
C THR A 897 22.86 7.64 17.85
N SER A 898 22.25 8.45 18.71
CA SER A 898 22.33 8.30 20.15
C SER A 898 20.99 8.64 20.79
N GLN A 899 20.67 7.97 21.90
CA GLN A 899 19.49 8.26 22.69
C GLN A 899 19.75 7.98 24.17
N VAL A 900 19.17 8.80 25.05
CA VAL A 900 19.11 8.48 26.49
C VAL A 900 17.83 7.69 26.73
N VAL A 901 17.97 6.47 27.23
CA VAL A 901 16.83 5.57 27.49
C VAL A 901 16.59 5.45 28.99
N SER A 902 15.32 5.36 29.36
CA SER A 902 14.86 5.19 30.72
C SER A 902 14.20 3.83 30.91
N HIS A 903 14.60 3.12 31.96
CA HIS A 903 13.96 1.89 32.38
C HIS A 903 13.98 1.78 33.91
N SER A 904 12.84 1.43 34.51
CA SER A 904 12.68 1.29 35.97
C SER A 904 13.13 2.49 36.81
N GLY A 905 13.21 3.69 36.21
CA GLY A 905 13.67 4.91 36.87
C GLY A 905 15.15 5.24 36.68
N ALA A 906 15.94 4.28 36.19
CA ALA A 906 17.33 4.50 35.77
C ALA A 906 17.40 5.07 34.34
N GLN A 907 18.54 5.69 34.02
CA GLN A 907 18.88 6.25 32.72
C GLN A 907 20.21 5.68 32.22
N ALA A 908 20.33 5.46 30.93
CA ALA A 908 21.61 5.13 30.29
C ALA A 908 21.71 5.72 28.89
N LEU A 909 22.94 5.93 28.43
CA LEU A 909 23.22 6.45 27.09
C LEU A 909 23.43 5.29 26.10
N VAL A 910 22.59 5.26 25.07
CA VAL A 910 22.60 4.27 23.98
C VAL A 910 23.19 4.91 22.74
N ILE A 911 24.14 4.24 22.09
CA ILE A 911 24.85 4.77 20.91
C ILE A 911 24.91 3.69 19.83
N GLN A 912 24.27 3.91 18.68
CA GLN A 912 24.48 3.06 17.51
C GLN A 912 25.77 3.48 16.80
N THR A 913 26.59 2.51 16.42
CA THR A 913 27.80 2.76 15.63
C THR A 913 27.78 2.02 14.30
N GLU A 914 28.62 2.46 13.35
CA GLU A 914 28.73 1.85 12.01
C GLU A 914 29.31 0.42 12.02
N LYS A 915 30.19 0.10 12.97
CA LYS A 915 31.02 -1.13 12.92
C LYS A 915 30.83 -2.07 14.11
N SER A 916 30.69 -1.53 15.32
CA SER A 916 30.19 -2.29 16.47
C SER A 916 28.67 -2.16 16.53
N GLY A 917 27.99 -3.09 17.17
CA GLY A 917 26.57 -2.90 17.48
C GLY A 917 26.34 -1.70 18.42
N VAL A 918 25.23 -1.70 19.12
CA VAL A 918 24.84 -0.60 20.00
C VAL A 918 25.74 -0.59 21.26
N LEU A 919 26.39 0.53 21.55
CA LEU A 919 27.20 0.75 22.76
C LEU A 919 26.34 1.35 23.87
N ILE A 920 26.53 0.88 25.10
CA ILE A 920 25.82 1.36 26.29
C ILE A 920 26.79 1.98 27.28
N TYR A 921 26.46 3.18 27.76
CA TYR A 921 27.26 3.92 28.74
C TYR A 921 26.42 4.41 29.92
N SER A 922 27.01 4.42 31.11
CA SER A 922 26.39 4.94 32.32
C SER A 922 26.29 6.48 32.30
N LEU A 923 25.36 7.02 33.06
CA LEU A 923 25.17 8.45 33.26
C LEU A 923 25.16 8.76 34.76
N PRO A 924 25.84 9.83 35.23
CA PRO A 924 26.57 10.84 34.45
C PRO A 924 28.03 10.46 34.12
N TYR A 925 28.51 9.28 34.57
CA TYR A 925 29.94 8.97 34.59
C TYR A 925 30.55 8.47 33.27
N LEU A 926 29.72 8.13 32.27
CA LEU A 926 30.16 7.59 30.97
C LEU A 926 31.06 6.36 31.09
N GLU A 927 30.80 5.50 32.06
CA GLU A 927 31.45 4.20 32.16
C GLU A 927 30.81 3.25 31.15
N HIS A 928 31.64 2.48 30.44
CA HIS A 928 31.16 1.52 29.46
C HIS A 928 30.47 0.36 30.19
N ILE A 929 29.21 0.09 29.86
CA ILE A 929 28.43 -0.99 30.47
C ILE A 929 28.54 -2.25 29.60
N THR A 930 28.04 -2.19 28.37
CA THR A 930 28.02 -3.35 27.45
C THR A 930 27.95 -2.94 25.98
N ASN A 931 28.15 -3.93 25.09
CA ASN A 931 28.01 -3.82 23.64
C ASN A 931 26.95 -4.80 23.14
N ILE A 932 25.83 -4.28 22.67
CA ILE A 932 24.69 -5.04 22.19
C ILE A 932 24.83 -5.31 20.69
N LYS A 933 24.64 -6.57 20.29
CA LYS A 933 24.49 -6.94 18.87
C LYS A 933 23.01 -7.11 18.55
N LEU A 934 22.50 -6.29 17.63
CA LEU A 934 21.13 -6.42 17.14
C LEU A 934 20.98 -7.69 16.29
N LEU A 935 19.86 -8.38 16.43
CA LEU A 935 19.50 -9.56 15.62
C LEU A 935 19.47 -9.24 14.12
N HIS A 936 19.02 -8.04 13.78
CA HIS A 936 18.97 -7.51 12.42
C HIS A 936 19.76 -6.20 12.36
N PRO A 937 21.08 -6.24 12.08
CA PRO A 937 21.87 -5.03 11.99
C PRO A 937 21.41 -4.20 10.81
N SER A 938 21.17 -2.92 11.06
CA SER A 938 20.87 -1.94 10.02
C SER A 938 22.04 -0.97 9.86
N PRO A 939 22.45 -0.66 8.62
CA PRO A 939 23.35 0.46 8.35
C PRO A 939 22.65 1.82 8.47
N LEU A 940 21.31 1.84 8.57
CA LEU A 940 20.51 3.05 8.72
C LEU A 940 20.36 3.41 10.21
N SER A 941 20.17 4.71 10.48
CA SER A 941 19.94 5.22 11.83
C SER A 941 18.71 4.58 12.48
N LEU A 942 18.88 4.03 13.68
CA LEU A 942 17.73 3.60 14.50
C LEU A 942 16.93 4.81 14.93
N SER A 943 15.61 4.67 14.95
CA SER A 943 14.77 5.57 15.74
C SER A 943 14.50 4.93 17.09
N ILE A 944 15.04 5.51 18.16
CA ILE A 944 14.98 4.98 19.52
C ILE A 944 14.13 5.93 20.37
N ASP A 945 13.11 5.41 21.04
CA ASP A 945 12.30 6.19 21.97
C ASP A 945 12.94 6.30 23.36
N GLU A 946 12.38 7.13 24.23
CA GLU A 946 12.89 7.29 25.61
C GLU A 946 12.69 6.05 26.48
N GLY A 947 11.82 5.11 26.11
CA GLY A 947 11.57 3.86 26.82
C GLY A 947 12.50 2.72 26.41
N GLY A 948 13.40 2.92 25.44
CA GLY A 948 14.30 1.92 24.90
C GLY A 948 13.70 1.00 23.84
N ASP A 949 12.51 1.32 23.32
CA ASP A 949 11.96 0.69 22.14
C ASP A 949 12.48 1.39 20.89
N PHE A 950 12.64 0.66 19.79
CA PHE A 950 13.25 1.21 18.58
C PHE A 950 12.69 0.64 17.29
N ILE A 951 12.85 1.42 16.22
CA ILE A 951 12.64 1.00 14.84
C ILE A 951 14.00 0.85 14.16
N ALA A 952 14.27 -0.36 13.69
CA ALA A 952 15.38 -0.66 12.81
C ALA A 952 14.88 -0.77 11.37
N TRP A 953 15.18 0.25 10.56
CA TRP A 953 14.89 0.26 9.13
C TRP A 953 15.74 -0.77 8.41
N ARG A 954 15.17 -1.60 7.55
CA ARG A 954 15.94 -2.59 6.77
C ARG A 954 16.18 -2.07 5.35
N PRO A 955 17.42 -2.18 4.86
CA PRO A 955 17.71 -1.89 3.46
C PRO A 955 16.91 -2.83 2.55
N PRO A 956 16.73 -2.46 1.28
CA PRO A 956 15.97 -3.26 0.34
C PRO A 956 16.73 -4.57 0.08
N GLY A 957 15.99 -5.65 -0.21
CA GLY A 957 16.58 -6.96 -0.47
C GLY A 957 17.55 -6.93 -1.67
N PRO A 958 18.47 -7.91 -1.80
CA PRO A 958 19.47 -7.94 -2.88
C PRO A 958 18.86 -7.89 -4.29
N ASN A 959 17.61 -8.33 -4.45
CA ASN A 959 16.88 -8.36 -5.72
C ASN A 959 16.03 -7.11 -5.99
N ALA A 960 16.05 -6.11 -5.11
CA ALA A 960 15.30 -4.85 -5.24
C ALA A 960 16.17 -3.70 -5.80
N ARG A 961 17.29 -4.01 -6.45
CA ARG A 961 18.12 -3.01 -7.15
C ARG A 961 17.47 -2.60 -8.47
N GLY A 962 16.44 -1.76 -8.40
CA GLY A 962 15.98 -0.95 -9.53
C GLY A 962 16.73 0.37 -9.56
N GLY A 963 17.31 0.72 -10.73
CA GLY A 963 17.65 2.10 -11.10
C GLY A 963 18.77 2.82 -10.34
N HIS A 964 19.29 3.89 -10.95
CA HIS A 964 20.34 4.78 -10.42
C HIS A 964 19.80 5.76 -9.35
N SER A 965 18.81 5.36 -8.55
CA SER A 965 18.21 6.28 -7.58
C SER A 965 19.20 6.63 -6.46
N PRO A 966 19.42 7.92 -6.16
CA PRO A 966 20.39 8.35 -5.14
C PRO A 966 19.96 7.99 -3.71
N HIS A 967 18.69 7.57 -3.49
CA HIS A 967 18.16 7.20 -2.19
C HIS A 967 17.96 5.67 -2.06
N VAL A 968 18.46 5.10 -0.97
CA VAL A 968 18.28 3.67 -0.66
C VAL A 968 16.89 3.47 -0.06
N LEU A 969 15.95 2.97 -0.86
CA LEU A 969 14.60 2.64 -0.41
C LEU A 969 14.61 1.63 0.74
N VAL A 970 13.84 1.88 1.79
CA VAL A 970 13.70 0.95 2.91
C VAL A 970 12.81 -0.24 2.49
N GLY A 971 13.31 -1.48 2.60
CA GLY A 971 12.59 -2.70 2.23
C GLY A 971 11.68 -3.27 3.34
N GLY A 972 11.69 -2.67 4.52
CA GLY A 972 10.88 -3.06 5.67
C GLY A 972 11.43 -2.49 6.96
N LEU A 973 10.83 -2.85 8.09
CA LEU A 973 11.30 -2.44 9.40
C LEU A 973 11.21 -3.58 10.41
N THR A 974 11.96 -3.43 11.50
CA THR A 974 11.85 -4.26 12.69
C THR A 974 11.57 -3.36 13.90
N TYR A 975 10.45 -3.61 14.57
CA TYR A 975 10.13 -3.02 15.86
C TYR A 975 10.78 -3.86 16.96
N GLY A 976 11.74 -3.28 17.67
CA GLY A 976 12.54 -3.93 18.70
C GLY A 976 12.53 -3.17 20.01
N THR A 977 13.17 -3.75 21.02
CA THR A 977 13.35 -3.14 22.34
C THR A 977 14.67 -3.56 22.96
N PHE A 978 15.25 -2.69 23.79
CA PHE A 978 16.39 -3.01 24.65
C PHE A 978 15.96 -3.72 25.95
N PHE A 979 14.65 -3.77 26.25
CA PHE A 979 14.09 -4.31 27.50
C PHE A 979 12.98 -5.33 27.25
N ASP A 980 13.32 -6.42 26.58
CA ASP A 980 12.46 -7.57 26.27
C ASP A 980 12.22 -8.45 27.50
N VAL A 981 11.38 -7.95 28.40
CA VAL A 981 10.96 -8.67 29.61
C VAL A 981 9.45 -8.91 29.51
N ARG A 982 9.06 -10.16 29.25
CA ARG A 982 7.65 -10.56 29.06
C ARG A 982 6.97 -9.78 27.94
N ARG A 983 7.72 -9.39 26.91
CA ARG A 983 7.18 -8.76 25.70
C ARG A 983 7.24 -9.78 24.57
N ALA A 984 6.10 -9.97 23.90
CA ALA A 984 6.04 -10.79 22.70
C ALA A 984 4.80 -10.35 21.95
N TYR A 985 4.98 -9.90 20.70
CA TYR A 985 3.88 -9.55 19.80
C TYR A 985 3.84 -10.57 18.67
N PRO A 986 3.45 -11.83 18.95
CA PRO A 986 3.40 -12.87 17.94
C PRO A 986 2.43 -12.49 16.83
N LEU A 987 2.64 -13.10 15.67
CA LEU A 987 1.69 -12.97 14.57
C LEU A 987 0.32 -13.54 14.99
N PRO A 988 -0.78 -12.87 14.61
CA PRO A 988 -2.11 -13.33 14.98
C PRO A 988 -2.44 -14.69 14.35
N ASP A 989 -3.29 -15.43 15.04
CA ASP A 989 -3.98 -16.57 14.47
C ASP A 989 -5.15 -16.07 13.61
N ILE A 990 -5.27 -16.54 12.37
CA ILE A 990 -6.25 -16.00 11.43
C ILE A 990 -7.29 -17.06 11.09
N ASP A 991 -8.57 -16.69 11.11
CA ASP A 991 -9.67 -17.48 10.58
C ASP A 991 -10.25 -16.77 9.35
N PHE A 992 -9.76 -17.14 8.16
CA PHE A 992 -10.30 -16.62 6.90
C PHE A 992 -11.72 -17.12 6.61
N ALA A 993 -12.08 -18.32 7.10
CA ALA A 993 -13.39 -18.90 6.86
C ALA A 993 -14.52 -18.20 7.64
N SER A 994 -14.20 -17.50 8.73
CA SER A 994 -15.17 -16.83 9.59
C SER A 994 -16.06 -15.78 8.92
N THR A 995 -15.66 -15.26 7.75
CA THR A 995 -16.43 -14.29 6.96
C THR A 995 -16.85 -14.86 5.60
N ARG A 996 -16.69 -16.17 5.39
CA ARG A 996 -17.14 -16.82 4.17
C ARG A 996 -18.67 -16.75 4.11
N MET A 997 -19.20 -16.15 3.07
CA MET A 997 -20.64 -16.13 2.81
C MET A 997 -20.99 -17.08 1.66
N ALA A 998 -22.28 -17.41 1.52
CA ALA A 998 -22.76 -18.18 0.40
C ALA A 998 -22.54 -17.41 -0.91
N VAL A 999 -22.01 -18.10 -1.92
CA VAL A 999 -21.86 -17.53 -3.27
C VAL A 999 -23.25 -17.23 -3.84
N PRO A 1000 -23.53 -16.00 -4.32
CA PRO A 1000 -24.79 -15.69 -4.96
C PRO A 1000 -25.08 -16.62 -6.14
N SER A 1001 -26.35 -16.90 -6.43
CA SER A 1001 -26.74 -17.76 -7.55
C SER A 1001 -26.23 -17.23 -8.89
N GLN A 1002 -25.85 -18.14 -9.80
CA GLN A 1002 -25.46 -17.80 -11.17
C GLN A 1002 -26.53 -16.94 -11.86
N PRO A 1003 -26.16 -15.78 -12.43
CA PRO A 1003 -27.05 -14.97 -13.26
C PRO A 1003 -27.64 -15.78 -14.41
N LEU A 1004 -28.97 -15.74 -14.54
CA LEU A 1004 -29.68 -16.47 -15.59
C LEU A 1004 -29.60 -15.76 -16.95
N PRO A 1005 -29.73 -16.52 -18.04
CA PRO A 1005 -29.94 -15.97 -19.37
C PRO A 1005 -31.13 -14.97 -19.40
N VAL A 1006 -30.92 -13.76 -19.93
CA VAL A 1006 -31.90 -12.71 -20.28
C VAL A 1006 -32.15 -12.54 -21.80
N SER A 1007 -33.39 -12.27 -22.20
CA SER A 1007 -33.73 -12.02 -23.62
C SER A 1007 -33.20 -10.68 -24.15
N LEU A 1008 -32.98 -10.59 -25.46
CA LEU A 1008 -32.58 -9.35 -26.14
C LEU A 1008 -33.63 -8.23 -26.04
N GLY A 1009 -34.93 -8.56 -26.17
CA GLY A 1009 -36.05 -7.62 -26.13
C GLY A 1009 -36.82 -7.62 -24.80
N PRO A 1010 -37.69 -6.62 -24.57
CA PRO A 1010 -38.58 -6.59 -23.40
C PRO A 1010 -39.50 -7.82 -23.36
N ALA A 1011 -39.65 -8.43 -22.18
CA ALA A 1011 -40.49 -9.62 -22.00
C ALA A 1011 -41.98 -9.26 -22.05
N THR A 1012 -42.63 -9.35 -23.21
CA THR A 1012 -44.09 -9.30 -23.32
C THR A 1012 -44.69 -10.71 -23.20
N LEU A 1013 -45.85 -10.80 -22.53
CA LEU A 1013 -46.56 -12.05 -22.19
C LEU A 1013 -46.96 -12.88 -23.44
N LEU A 1014 -46.95 -12.26 -24.63
CA LEU A 1014 -47.23 -12.90 -25.92
C LEU A 1014 -46.00 -13.53 -26.59
N GLN A 1015 -44.78 -13.23 -26.13
CA GLN A 1015 -43.54 -13.80 -26.68
C GLN A 1015 -42.98 -14.97 -25.85
N ALA A 1016 -43.55 -15.19 -24.67
CA ALA A 1016 -43.20 -16.28 -23.76
C ALA A 1016 -43.49 -17.69 -24.32
N GLY A 1017 -44.26 -17.81 -25.41
CA GLY A 1017 -44.53 -19.10 -26.07
C GLY A 1017 -43.63 -19.42 -27.27
N ILE A 1018 -42.89 -18.44 -27.82
CA ILE A 1018 -42.25 -18.58 -29.15
C ILE A 1018 -40.73 -18.30 -29.12
N ASN A 1019 -40.17 -17.66 -28.08
CA ASN A 1019 -38.75 -17.27 -28.06
C ASN A 1019 -37.88 -17.82 -26.92
N PHE A 1020 -38.35 -18.81 -26.15
CA PHE A 1020 -37.45 -19.52 -25.21
C PHE A 1020 -36.56 -20.57 -25.88
N GLY A 1021 -36.86 -20.98 -27.13
CA GLY A 1021 -36.11 -22.00 -27.88
C GLY A 1021 -35.07 -21.47 -28.88
N SER A 1022 -34.96 -20.15 -29.09
CA SER A 1022 -34.16 -19.57 -30.17
C SER A 1022 -32.91 -18.80 -29.72
N TRP A 1023 -32.58 -18.82 -28.43
CA TRP A 1023 -31.34 -18.21 -27.95
C TRP A 1023 -30.14 -19.13 -28.21
N LEU A 1024 -29.69 -19.21 -29.46
CA LEU A 1024 -28.61 -20.05 -30.02
C LEU A 1024 -28.97 -21.45 -30.56
N GLY A 1025 -30.16 -22.01 -30.31
CA GLY A 1025 -30.50 -23.36 -30.80
C GLY A 1025 -29.53 -24.46 -30.32
N LEU A 1026 -28.73 -24.15 -29.31
CA LEU A 1026 -27.71 -24.99 -28.68
C LEU A 1026 -28.25 -25.42 -27.30
N GLY A 1027 -27.90 -26.62 -26.85
CA GLY A 1027 -28.54 -27.33 -25.72
C GLY A 1027 -28.77 -26.51 -24.44
N GLY A 1028 -29.75 -26.93 -23.64
CA GLY A 1028 -30.24 -26.18 -22.47
C GLY A 1028 -29.17 -25.77 -21.44
N ASN A 1029 -29.44 -24.64 -20.76
CA ASN A 1029 -28.56 -24.04 -19.77
C ASN A 1029 -28.07 -25.05 -18.71
N LYS A 1030 -26.75 -25.10 -18.47
CA LYS A 1030 -26.14 -26.05 -17.53
C LYS A 1030 -25.90 -25.42 -16.17
N THR A 1031 -26.16 -26.22 -15.13
CA THR A 1031 -25.77 -25.90 -13.75
C THR A 1031 -24.26 -26.10 -13.56
N GLY A 1032 -23.68 -25.45 -12.56
CA GLY A 1032 -22.26 -25.61 -12.23
C GLY A 1032 -21.83 -27.06 -11.94
N ALA A 1033 -22.69 -27.83 -11.28
CA ALA A 1033 -22.44 -29.25 -11.04
C ALA A 1033 -22.38 -30.06 -12.35
N GLN A 1034 -23.28 -29.78 -13.30
CA GLN A 1034 -23.24 -30.44 -14.62
C GLN A 1034 -21.99 -30.07 -15.42
N ILE A 1035 -21.48 -28.84 -15.26
CA ILE A 1035 -20.20 -28.44 -15.86
C ILE A 1035 -19.04 -29.16 -15.17
N ASP A 1036 -19.04 -29.23 -13.84
CA ASP A 1036 -17.97 -29.94 -13.14
C ASP A 1036 -17.95 -31.45 -13.47
N ASP A 1037 -19.10 -32.08 -13.68
CA ASP A 1037 -19.18 -33.48 -14.12
C ASP A 1037 -18.70 -33.65 -15.57
N LEU A 1038 -19.05 -32.70 -16.45
CA LEU A 1038 -18.56 -32.66 -17.83
C LEU A 1038 -17.04 -32.55 -17.89
N LEU A 1039 -16.45 -31.64 -17.11
CA LEU A 1039 -15.01 -31.38 -17.10
C LEU A 1039 -14.23 -32.48 -16.36
N GLY A 1040 -14.78 -32.98 -15.25
CA GLY A 1040 -14.14 -34.00 -14.43
C GLY A 1040 -14.16 -35.41 -15.05
N GLY A 1041 -15.05 -35.64 -16.03
CA GLY A 1041 -15.22 -36.90 -16.74
C GLY A 1041 -16.06 -37.93 -15.98
N PRO A 1042 -16.40 -39.07 -16.61
CA PRO A 1042 -17.27 -40.09 -16.01
C PRO A 1042 -16.68 -40.72 -14.74
N ASP A 1043 -15.35 -40.74 -14.62
CA ASP A 1043 -14.60 -41.27 -13.47
C ASP A 1043 -14.17 -40.17 -12.50
N ARG A 1044 -14.98 -39.12 -12.34
CA ARG A 1044 -14.72 -38.07 -11.34
C ARG A 1044 -14.92 -38.64 -9.93
N PRO A 1045 -13.88 -38.69 -9.08
CA PRO A 1045 -14.00 -39.13 -7.71
C PRO A 1045 -15.02 -38.27 -6.97
N MET A 1046 -15.75 -38.88 -6.03
CA MET A 1046 -16.50 -38.06 -5.09
C MET A 1046 -15.50 -37.22 -4.28
N PRO A 1047 -15.65 -35.88 -4.25
CA PRO A 1047 -14.79 -35.05 -3.43
C PRO A 1047 -14.82 -35.54 -1.98
N GLU A 1048 -13.65 -35.67 -1.34
CA GLU A 1048 -13.63 -35.80 0.11
C GLU A 1048 -14.40 -34.60 0.68
N LYS A 1049 -15.41 -34.85 1.52
CA LYS A 1049 -16.27 -33.82 2.11
C LYS A 1049 -15.49 -33.00 3.13
N ILE A 1050 -14.52 -32.22 2.68
CA ILE A 1050 -13.79 -31.28 3.52
C ILE A 1050 -14.75 -30.09 3.71
N ALA A 1051 -15.25 -29.96 4.93
CA ALA A 1051 -16.00 -28.83 5.50
C ALA A 1051 -17.50 -28.66 5.17
N ALA A 1052 -18.04 -29.15 4.05
CA ALA A 1052 -19.47 -28.93 3.72
C ALA A 1052 -20.45 -29.64 4.70
N GLU A 1053 -20.08 -30.80 5.24
CA GLU A 1053 -20.89 -31.51 6.25
C GLU A 1053 -20.86 -30.84 7.62
N LYS A 1054 -19.78 -30.14 7.99
CA LYS A 1054 -19.70 -29.41 9.26
C LYS A 1054 -20.57 -28.14 9.24
N ALA A 1055 -20.72 -27.49 8.08
CA ALA A 1055 -21.60 -26.35 7.92
C ALA A 1055 -23.09 -26.75 7.87
N ARG A 1056 -23.41 -27.90 7.26
CA ARG A 1056 -24.78 -28.47 7.29
C ARG A 1056 -25.19 -28.96 8.67
N ALA A 1057 -24.29 -29.61 9.41
CA ALA A 1057 -24.55 -30.06 10.77
C ALA A 1057 -24.78 -28.91 11.76
N ALA A 1058 -24.26 -27.71 11.49
CA ALA A 1058 -24.52 -26.52 12.29
C ALA A 1058 -25.85 -25.82 11.95
N ALA A 1059 -26.36 -25.99 10.73
CA ALA A 1059 -27.61 -25.37 10.27
C ALA A 1059 -28.85 -26.24 10.52
N GLU A 1060 -28.69 -27.56 10.64
CA GLU A 1060 -29.80 -28.48 10.91
C GLU A 1060 -30.21 -28.55 12.39
N ASP A 1061 -29.38 -28.03 13.32
CA ASP A 1061 -29.65 -28.03 14.77
C ASP A 1061 -30.31 -26.72 15.29
N GLU A 1062 -30.45 -25.69 14.43
CA GLU A 1062 -31.16 -24.43 14.75
C GLU A 1062 -32.64 -24.44 14.30
N GLY A 1063 -33.11 -25.57 13.77
CA GLY A 1063 -34.42 -25.72 13.14
C GLY A 1063 -35.60 -26.04 14.05
N GLU A 1064 -35.50 -25.96 15.38
CA GLU A 1064 -36.65 -26.15 16.28
C GLU A 1064 -36.55 -25.30 17.56
N SER A 1065 -36.86 -24.00 17.47
CA SER A 1065 -37.68 -23.26 18.46
C SER A 1065 -37.64 -21.75 18.20
N ALA A 1066 -38.78 -21.20 17.79
CA ALA A 1066 -39.01 -19.76 17.73
C ALA A 1066 -39.45 -19.26 19.12
N GLY A 1067 -38.71 -18.30 19.68
CA GLY A 1067 -39.15 -17.54 20.86
C GLY A 1067 -38.04 -16.76 21.56
N GLY A 1068 -37.99 -15.45 21.30
CA GLY A 1068 -37.49 -14.33 22.12
C GLY A 1068 -36.37 -14.52 23.18
N GLN A 1069 -35.36 -13.65 23.07
CA GLN A 1069 -34.30 -13.33 24.05
C GLN A 1069 -33.18 -14.36 24.25
N SER A 1070 -32.03 -14.17 23.59
CA SER A 1070 -30.70 -14.40 24.20
C SER A 1070 -29.54 -14.08 23.24
N SER A 1071 -28.89 -12.92 23.39
CA SER A 1071 -27.59 -12.60 22.78
C SER A 1071 -26.39 -13.15 23.59
N ILE A 1072 -26.60 -14.21 24.39
CA ILE A 1072 -25.60 -14.77 25.31
C ILE A 1072 -25.28 -16.25 25.01
N SER A 1073 -26.14 -16.98 24.28
CA SER A 1073 -25.95 -18.42 24.01
C SER A 1073 -24.95 -18.74 22.90
N GLY A 1074 -24.78 -17.87 21.89
CA GLY A 1074 -23.78 -18.04 20.82
C GLY A 1074 -22.31 -17.97 21.31
N PHE A 1075 -22.06 -17.30 22.43
CA PHE A 1075 -20.73 -17.20 23.02
C PHE A 1075 -20.28 -18.50 23.72
N ALA A 1076 -21.22 -19.25 24.29
CA ALA A 1076 -20.93 -20.53 24.96
C ALA A 1076 -20.63 -21.66 23.96
N ALA A 1077 -21.29 -21.69 22.81
CA ALA A 1077 -21.02 -22.66 21.74
C ALA A 1077 -19.64 -22.45 21.10
N GLY A 1078 -19.25 -21.19 20.88
CA GLY A 1078 -17.89 -20.83 20.42
C GLY A 1078 -16.80 -21.17 21.44
N ALA A 1079 -17.06 -20.97 22.74
CA ALA A 1079 -16.13 -21.34 23.81
C ALA A 1079 -15.96 -22.87 23.95
N ALA A 1080 -17.04 -23.65 23.77
CA ALA A 1080 -16.98 -25.10 23.78
C ALA A 1080 -16.21 -25.67 22.57
N ALA A 1081 -16.43 -25.12 21.37
CA ALA A 1081 -15.67 -25.48 20.16
C ALA A 1081 -14.17 -25.11 20.26
N MET A 1082 -13.85 -24.04 20.97
CA MET A 1082 -12.47 -23.64 21.25
C MET A 1082 -11.79 -24.62 22.22
N GLN A 1083 -12.49 -25.12 23.24
CA GLN A 1083 -11.95 -26.15 24.15
C GLN A 1083 -11.74 -27.50 23.43
N THR A 1084 -12.67 -27.95 22.58
CA THR A 1084 -12.49 -29.18 21.79
C THR A 1084 -11.36 -29.05 20.76
N ASN A 1085 -11.17 -27.87 20.15
CA ASN A 1085 -10.03 -27.62 19.26
C ASN A 1085 -8.68 -27.54 20.00
N VAL A 1086 -8.65 -27.09 21.26
CA VAL A 1086 -7.42 -27.12 22.08
C VAL A 1086 -7.07 -28.56 22.49
N TYR A 1087 -8.06 -29.38 22.85
CA TYR A 1087 -7.84 -30.81 23.13
C TYR A 1087 -7.40 -31.58 21.88
N SER A 1088 -7.97 -31.29 20.71
CA SER A 1088 -7.55 -31.93 19.46
C SER A 1088 -6.14 -31.50 19.02
N ARG A 1089 -5.76 -30.24 19.23
CA ARG A 1089 -4.37 -29.76 19.01
C ARG A 1089 -3.37 -30.39 19.97
N LEU A 1090 -3.69 -30.50 21.26
CA LEU A 1090 -2.82 -31.15 22.24
C LEU A 1090 -2.67 -32.66 21.93
N THR A 1091 -3.77 -33.32 21.56
CA THR A 1091 -3.75 -34.75 21.22
C THR A 1091 -3.04 -35.00 19.88
N GLY A 1092 -3.23 -34.12 18.90
CA GLY A 1092 -2.51 -34.15 17.61
C GLY A 1092 -1.02 -33.93 17.78
N ALA A 1093 -0.61 -32.91 18.54
CA ALA A 1093 0.80 -32.65 18.82
C ALA A 1093 1.47 -33.76 19.66
N LEU A 1094 0.72 -34.39 20.59
CA LEU A 1094 1.21 -35.55 21.34
C LEU A 1094 1.33 -36.80 20.45
N ASN A 1095 0.40 -37.01 19.53
CA ASN A 1095 0.47 -38.12 18.57
C ASN A 1095 1.57 -37.93 17.52
N GLU A 1096 1.77 -36.72 17.01
CA GLU A 1096 2.91 -36.41 16.12
C GLU A 1096 4.25 -36.59 16.84
N ARG A 1097 4.34 -36.15 18.12
CA ARG A 1097 5.55 -36.35 18.93
C ARG A 1097 5.76 -37.84 19.27
N GLY A 1098 4.69 -38.58 19.50
CA GLY A 1098 4.70 -40.04 19.69
C GLY A 1098 5.14 -40.78 18.43
N GLN A 1099 4.65 -40.37 17.25
CA GLN A 1099 5.08 -40.90 15.97
C GLN A 1099 6.55 -40.58 15.70
N MET A 1100 7.00 -39.34 15.93
CA MET A 1100 8.43 -38.98 15.79
C MET A 1100 9.33 -39.73 16.77
N LEU A 1101 8.86 -40.02 17.99
CA LEU A 1101 9.60 -40.85 18.95
C LEU A 1101 9.66 -42.31 18.51
N ASN A 1102 8.57 -42.84 17.95
CA ASN A 1102 8.55 -44.20 17.38
C ASN A 1102 9.46 -44.29 16.14
N ASP A 1103 9.47 -43.25 15.29
CA ASP A 1103 10.36 -43.13 14.13
C ASP A 1103 11.84 -43.03 14.57
N LEU A 1104 12.11 -42.31 15.66
CA LEU A 1104 13.44 -42.23 16.27
C LEU A 1104 13.85 -43.58 16.88
N GLU A 1105 12.94 -44.28 17.55
CA GLU A 1105 13.18 -45.61 18.12
C GLU A 1105 13.43 -46.65 17.03
N GLU A 1106 12.68 -46.61 15.92
CA GLU A 1106 12.89 -47.46 14.76
C GLU A 1106 14.22 -47.13 14.05
N ARG A 1107 14.61 -45.86 13.99
CA ARG A 1107 15.95 -45.45 13.52
C ARG A 1107 17.07 -45.90 14.47
N PHE A 1108 16.85 -45.89 15.78
CA PHE A 1108 17.81 -46.41 16.76
C PHE A 1108 17.94 -47.93 16.67
N GLN A 1109 16.84 -48.67 16.47
CA GLN A 1109 16.86 -50.11 16.25
C GLN A 1109 17.55 -50.47 14.92
N ASN A 1110 17.29 -49.71 13.85
CA ASN A 1110 17.97 -49.88 12.57
C ASN A 1110 19.46 -49.54 12.65
N LEU A 1111 19.85 -48.54 13.46
CA LEU A 1111 21.23 -48.19 13.71
C LEU A 1111 21.94 -49.21 14.62
N GLU A 1112 21.25 -49.73 15.63
CA GLU A 1112 21.76 -50.81 16.48
C GLU A 1112 21.97 -52.10 15.66
N GLN A 1113 21.00 -52.47 14.82
CA GLN A 1113 21.09 -53.61 13.92
C GLN A 1113 22.22 -53.41 12.90
N GLY A 1114 22.31 -52.23 12.29
CA GLY A 1114 23.43 -51.87 11.39
C GLY A 1114 24.78 -51.92 12.09
N SER A 1115 24.86 -51.52 13.36
CA SER A 1115 26.09 -51.61 14.15
C SER A 1115 26.46 -53.06 14.49
N LYS A 1116 25.48 -53.92 14.85
CA LYS A 1116 25.70 -55.35 15.09
C LYS A 1116 26.15 -56.07 13.82
N ASP A 1117 25.56 -55.72 12.68
CA ASP A 1117 25.92 -56.27 11.39
C ASP A 1117 27.35 -55.84 11.00
N MET A 1118 27.71 -54.56 11.18
CA MET A 1118 29.07 -54.08 10.95
C MET A 1118 30.09 -54.74 11.89
N VAL A 1119 29.76 -54.94 13.18
CA VAL A 1119 30.64 -55.68 14.12
C VAL A 1119 30.76 -57.15 13.73
N SER A 1120 29.68 -57.79 13.28
CA SER A 1120 29.72 -59.18 12.80
C SER A 1120 30.57 -59.31 11.53
N GLN A 1121 30.48 -58.32 10.63
CA GLN A 1121 31.26 -58.25 9.40
C GLN A 1121 32.73 -57.97 9.69
N ALA A 1122 33.03 -57.09 10.66
CA ALA A 1122 34.37 -56.84 11.16
C ALA A 1122 34.97 -58.10 11.82
N ARG A 1123 34.21 -58.83 12.64
CA ARG A 1123 34.63 -60.13 13.20
C ARG A 1123 34.87 -61.17 12.11
N ARG A 1124 34.02 -61.22 11.09
CA ARG A 1124 34.17 -62.15 9.96
C ARG A 1124 35.40 -61.80 9.12
N LEU A 1125 35.66 -60.52 8.85
CA LEU A 1125 36.85 -60.04 8.17
C LEU A 1125 38.11 -60.31 9.00
N ALA A 1126 38.07 -60.06 10.31
CA ALA A 1126 39.16 -60.40 11.22
C ALA A 1126 39.43 -61.90 11.25
N ALA A 1127 38.39 -62.74 11.29
CA ALA A 1127 38.52 -64.19 11.21
C ALA A 1127 39.05 -64.65 9.84
N GLN A 1128 38.66 -64.01 8.73
CA GLN A 1128 39.19 -64.29 7.40
C GLN A 1128 40.67 -63.86 7.25
N GLN A 1129 41.06 -62.74 7.86
CA GLN A 1129 42.46 -62.33 7.93
C GLN A 1129 43.29 -63.28 8.81
N SER A 1130 42.72 -63.74 9.92
CA SER A 1130 43.34 -64.75 10.80
C SER A 1130 43.46 -66.11 10.11
N ALA A 1131 42.48 -66.50 9.30
CA ALA A 1131 42.50 -67.75 8.52
C ALA A 1131 43.45 -67.68 7.32
N LYS A 1132 43.60 -66.50 6.68
CA LYS A 1132 44.62 -66.28 5.64
C LYS A 1132 46.05 -66.28 6.20
N SER A 1133 46.24 -65.98 7.48
CA SER A 1133 47.55 -66.11 8.16
C SER A 1133 47.97 -67.58 8.39
N TRP A 1134 47.07 -68.56 8.28
CA TRP A 1134 47.38 -69.97 8.58
C TRP A 1134 47.78 -70.77 7.32
N PHE A 1135 47.38 -70.34 6.11
CA PHE A 1135 47.82 -70.96 4.87
C PHE A 1135 48.86 -70.08 4.17
N GLY A 1136 50.13 -70.31 4.51
CA GLY A 1136 51.25 -69.77 3.77
C GLY A 1136 51.36 -70.39 2.38
N PHE A 1137 51.30 -69.54 1.36
CA PHE A 1137 52.09 -69.58 0.13
C PHE A 1137 52.20 -68.15 -0.41
#